data_AF-A0A534ETP0-F1
#
_entry.id   AF-A0A534ETP0-F1
#
_cell.length_a   1.000
_cell.length_b   1.000
_cell.length_c   1.000
_cell.angle_alpha   90.00
_cell.angle_beta   90.00
_cell.angle_gamma   90.00
#
_symmetry.space_group_name_H-M   'P 1'
#
loop_
_entity.id
_entity.type
_entity.pdbx_description
1 polymer ?
#
loop_
_entity_poly.entity_id
_entity_poly.type
_entity_poly.pdbx_seq_one_letter_code
_entity_poly.pdbx_strand_id
1 'polypeptide(L)'
;MKDTTSVPPTGRLVRSLDWSRTPLGPIESWPQSLRTTVSLCLASNFPISLAWGPHHVQIYNDGYWPICGGKHPHSVGQDFSVCWASAWPVIGKAFERALAGETSYLENQRMFLDRHGYLEETFFTFSFSPIRDETGGVGGLFHPVTETTAKMLGERRARALRDLAGRTGKARTSEEALEFAAQALSEHNLDVPFALFYLLDANSASAELIAGTASLPEALAIRATNLEERESAVWPLLDVVRTQQVVQADDLTVRCGKFSCGPYPEPLQTALLLPITPPGSAHPIGIMVAGVSARLPLTDLYRSFYDLAVAAVTAAVANARAYEEERRRAEALAEIDRAKTEFFSNVSHEFRTPLTLMLGPLEDALAEREHPLPQAQRERIDTAQRNGLRLLKLVNALLDFARIEGGRVQAHYQPTDLAALTVDLANTFRSAMQRAGLTLTLDCPSLPEPLYVDREMWAKIVLNLLSNAFKHTFQGGITVRLAWLDGAAQLTVEDSGVGIPTDEIPQLFRRFHRVKGAQSRTHEGTGIGLSLVQELVHSHSGLIRVESVLGRGSRFIITLKTGSAHLPADQIGPADGDITGGRAAAAYVEEALHWLPAQPGAGAGEPYFPEAEAPKAPSSPAGPRPRILWADDNADMRHYVTRILGGSYEVLAVPDGRAALEAALSAPPDLVLSDVMMPELDGFGLLKALRADERTRQVPVILLSARAGEEASVEGLDAGADDYLVKPFSARELKARVRAHLELARQRRGLERELEQRVQARTAEVARLTGVLQMLSGINTALVRIQNRDEVMAEACRLAHGIGGYVLAMVALIDPTTRMARPVGWAGYEFLSNPEAEFPVADHESRDSSLMGRVMRTGEAALCEDIERFNYVINGRDKLIAAGVQSLACLPLRVDNTPVGAFLFGRRSDVIGPDELLLLEEVASNLSFALQYLNKQDAVHFLSYFEPLTGLAKRALFCERLNRLLTRGAESLPRLAVTAFDIAHLSVINDSFGRHAGDRLLQCIADRLKERFPDTEQLAHLGGGTFVCVNALREPTAGDLRASHEDITRVFAQPFSVDGREIVVEVKCGVACYPDDGQESNELVQNAEAALKEAKTSGEQYLHHRIEMNS
;
A
#
# COMPACT_ATOMS: atom_id res chain seq x y z
N MET A 1 -6.34 69.36 -59.07
CA MET A 1 -6.46 70.42 -58.04
C MET A 1 -7.79 70.25 -57.32
N LYS A 2 -7.78 70.40 -55.98
CA LYS A 2 -8.83 70.12 -54.96
C LYS A 2 -8.84 68.64 -54.55
N ASP A 3 -8.45 68.20 -53.35
CA ASP A 3 -8.35 68.80 -52.02
C ASP A 3 -7.21 68.07 -51.25
N THR A 4 -6.26 68.78 -50.64
CA THR A 4 -4.96 68.23 -50.15
C THR A 4 -4.90 67.94 -48.64
N THR A 5 -6.02 67.78 -47.96
CA THR A 5 -6.08 67.55 -46.50
C THR A 5 -6.50 66.15 -46.07
N SER A 6 -6.82 65.23 -46.99
CA SER A 6 -7.30 63.87 -46.64
C SER A 6 -6.35 62.73 -47.01
N VAL A 7 -5.08 63.00 -47.35
CA VAL A 7 -4.13 61.93 -47.69
C VAL A 7 -3.45 61.45 -46.39
N PRO A 8 -3.61 60.16 -46.03
CA PRO A 8 -2.94 59.57 -44.86
C PRO A 8 -1.41 59.84 -44.90
N PRO A 9 -0.72 60.20 -43.80
CA PRO A 9 0.72 60.43 -43.72
C PRO A 9 1.59 59.52 -44.61
N THR A 10 1.35 58.21 -44.60
CA THR A 10 2.11 57.24 -45.40
C THR A 10 1.74 57.31 -46.88
N GLY A 11 0.49 57.65 -47.22
CA GLY A 11 0.05 57.89 -48.59
C GLY A 11 0.70 59.14 -49.22
N ARG A 12 1.03 60.17 -48.42
CA ARG A 12 1.84 61.31 -48.87
C ARG A 12 3.29 60.89 -49.09
N LEU A 13 3.86 60.13 -48.15
CA LEU A 13 5.22 59.59 -48.23
C LEU A 13 5.41 58.74 -49.50
N VAL A 14 4.50 57.80 -49.77
CA VAL A 14 4.50 56.95 -50.97
C VAL A 14 4.46 57.78 -52.25
N ARG A 15 3.73 58.90 -52.29
CA ARG A 15 3.69 59.77 -53.49
C ARG A 15 4.94 60.63 -53.65
N SER A 16 5.62 60.97 -52.55
CA SER A 16 6.82 61.82 -52.57
C SER A 16 8.13 61.04 -52.75
N LEU A 17 8.12 59.72 -52.55
CA LEU A 17 9.30 58.88 -52.70
C LEU A 17 9.68 58.74 -54.18
N ASP A 18 10.96 58.89 -54.50
CA ASP A 18 11.48 58.64 -55.84
C ASP A 18 11.63 57.13 -56.09
N TRP A 19 10.56 56.51 -56.58
CA TRP A 19 10.50 55.06 -56.84
C TRP A 19 11.44 54.58 -57.95
N SER A 20 11.95 55.48 -58.81
CA SER A 20 12.93 55.12 -59.84
C SER A 20 14.24 54.58 -59.24
N ARG A 21 14.51 54.90 -57.97
CA ARG A 21 15.66 54.41 -57.19
C ARG A 21 15.41 53.07 -56.51
N THR A 22 14.22 52.50 -56.64
CA THR A 22 13.85 51.19 -56.08
C THR A 22 13.73 50.14 -57.20
N PRO A 23 13.81 48.83 -56.88
CA PRO A 23 13.56 47.76 -57.85
C PRO A 23 12.18 47.78 -58.52
N LEU A 24 11.20 48.52 -57.99
CA LEU A 24 9.86 48.66 -58.59
C LEU A 24 9.82 49.64 -59.78
N GLY A 25 10.83 50.51 -59.92
CA GLY A 25 10.83 51.56 -60.94
C GLY A 25 9.78 52.66 -60.70
N PRO A 26 9.71 53.66 -61.59
CA PRO A 26 8.79 54.79 -61.47
C PRO A 26 7.31 54.33 -61.45
N ILE A 27 6.45 55.01 -60.70
CA ILE A 27 5.02 54.65 -60.48
C ILE A 27 4.25 54.45 -61.79
N GLU A 28 4.59 55.20 -62.84
CA GLU A 28 3.98 55.13 -64.18
C GLU A 28 4.21 53.77 -64.84
N SER A 29 5.29 53.08 -64.46
CA SER A 29 5.66 51.76 -64.98
C SER A 29 5.09 50.59 -64.16
N TRP A 30 4.42 50.87 -63.03
CA TRP A 30 3.86 49.84 -62.18
C TRP A 30 2.71 49.08 -62.85
N PRO A 31 2.63 47.74 -62.67
CA PRO A 31 1.48 46.96 -63.10
C PRO A 31 0.16 47.46 -62.51
N GLN A 32 -0.95 47.24 -63.22
CA GLN A 32 -2.28 47.68 -62.76
C GLN A 32 -2.68 46.98 -61.45
N SER A 33 -2.31 45.71 -61.32
CA SER A 33 -2.44 44.88 -60.10
C SER A 33 -1.77 45.53 -58.87
N LEU A 34 -0.52 46.01 -59.00
CA LEU A 34 0.19 46.73 -57.95
C LEU A 34 -0.51 48.05 -57.59
N ARG A 35 -0.82 48.91 -58.59
CA ARG A 35 -1.47 50.21 -58.35
C ARG A 35 -2.81 50.07 -57.63
N THR A 36 -3.60 49.07 -58.02
CA THR A 36 -4.90 48.77 -57.40
C THR A 36 -4.72 48.32 -55.94
N THR A 37 -3.78 47.43 -55.68
CA THR A 37 -3.51 46.91 -54.33
C THR A 37 -2.93 47.99 -53.41
N VAL A 38 -2.01 48.82 -53.90
CA VAL A 38 -1.47 49.97 -53.14
C VAL A 38 -2.59 50.95 -52.78
N SER A 39 -3.49 51.24 -53.71
CA SER A 39 -4.65 52.09 -53.43
C SER A 39 -5.55 51.49 -52.35
N LEU A 40 -5.79 50.18 -52.35
CA LEU A 40 -6.58 49.49 -51.33
C LEU A 40 -5.88 49.50 -49.97
N CYS A 41 -4.58 49.20 -49.94
CA CYS A 41 -3.75 49.20 -48.74
C CYS A 41 -3.79 50.58 -48.06
N LEU A 42 -3.48 51.65 -48.81
CA LEU A 42 -3.45 53.02 -48.29
C LEU A 42 -4.83 53.55 -47.86
N ALA A 43 -5.93 53.01 -48.39
CA ALA A 43 -7.28 53.40 -48.02
C ALA A 43 -7.83 52.63 -46.80
N SER A 44 -7.19 51.52 -46.41
CA SER A 44 -7.64 50.69 -45.29
C SER A 44 -7.21 51.27 -43.94
N ASN A 45 -8.08 51.13 -42.93
CA ASN A 45 -7.76 51.43 -41.53
C ASN A 45 -7.10 50.24 -40.80
N PHE A 46 -7.07 49.06 -41.43
CA PHE A 46 -6.42 47.88 -40.88
C PHE A 46 -4.91 47.94 -41.17
N PRO A 47 -4.01 47.62 -40.21
CA PRO A 47 -2.57 47.61 -40.48
C PRO A 47 -2.20 46.61 -41.58
N ILE A 48 -1.72 47.13 -42.72
CA ILE A 48 -1.38 46.31 -43.90
C ILE A 48 -0.02 46.73 -44.43
N SER A 49 0.80 45.73 -44.76
CA SER A 49 1.98 45.87 -45.60
C SER A 49 1.81 45.05 -46.88
N LEU A 50 2.38 45.55 -47.96
CA LEU A 50 2.57 44.85 -49.22
C LEU A 50 4.05 44.57 -49.36
N ALA A 51 4.41 43.45 -49.99
CA ALA A 51 5.78 43.15 -50.40
C ALA A 51 5.75 42.75 -51.88
N TRP A 52 6.31 43.57 -52.77
CA TRP A 52 6.11 43.43 -54.21
C TRP A 52 7.43 43.34 -54.99
N GLY A 53 7.42 42.54 -56.07
CA GLY A 53 8.49 42.52 -57.08
C GLY A 53 9.84 41.97 -56.57
N PRO A 54 10.91 42.15 -57.37
CA PRO A 54 12.26 41.76 -57.00
C PRO A 54 12.68 42.45 -55.70
N HIS A 55 13.32 41.71 -54.78
CA HIS A 55 13.68 42.20 -53.44
C HIS A 55 12.49 42.58 -52.54
N HIS A 56 11.28 42.07 -52.82
CA HIS A 56 10.13 42.16 -51.92
C HIS A 56 9.89 43.58 -51.37
N VAL A 57 9.90 44.58 -52.26
CA VAL A 57 9.87 45.98 -51.89
C VAL A 57 8.59 46.28 -51.12
N GLN A 58 8.72 46.81 -49.90
CA GLN A 58 7.58 46.96 -49.00
C GLN A 58 6.86 48.30 -49.16
N ILE A 59 5.53 48.26 -49.14
CA ILE A 59 4.64 49.43 -49.14
C ILE A 59 3.54 49.19 -48.12
N TYR A 60 3.36 50.08 -47.16
CA TYR A 60 2.39 49.88 -46.08
C TYR A 60 1.56 51.13 -45.81
N ASN A 61 0.52 51.01 -44.97
CA ASN A 61 -0.41 52.09 -44.64
C ASN A 61 -0.18 52.68 -43.24
N ASP A 62 -1.01 53.64 -42.87
CA ASP A 62 -0.92 54.35 -41.60
C ASP A 62 -1.18 53.46 -40.37
N GLY A 63 -1.92 52.37 -40.52
CA GLY A 63 -2.10 51.40 -39.44
C GLY A 63 -0.84 50.59 -39.15
N TYR A 64 0.05 50.44 -40.14
CA TYR A 64 1.23 49.57 -40.06
C TYR A 64 2.48 50.29 -39.56
N TRP A 65 2.64 51.59 -39.80
CA TRP A 65 3.85 52.31 -39.38
C TRP A 65 4.19 52.21 -37.88
N PRO A 66 3.23 52.14 -36.92
CA PRO A 66 3.57 51.97 -35.51
C PRO A 66 4.32 50.66 -35.23
N ILE A 67 4.07 49.63 -36.05
CA ILE A 67 4.76 48.34 -35.98
C ILE A 67 6.22 48.50 -36.42
N CYS A 68 6.48 49.35 -37.42
CA CYS A 68 7.84 49.68 -37.85
C CYS A 68 8.63 50.48 -36.80
N GLY A 69 7.94 51.21 -35.92
CA GLY A 69 8.56 52.07 -34.91
C GLY A 69 9.61 53.01 -35.51
N GLY A 70 10.83 52.99 -34.97
CA GLY A 70 11.94 53.83 -35.42
C GLY A 70 12.46 53.56 -36.84
N LYS A 71 12.00 52.49 -37.51
CA LYS A 71 12.35 52.21 -38.91
C LYS A 71 11.54 53.04 -39.91
N HIS A 72 10.40 53.59 -39.49
CA HIS A 72 9.64 54.54 -40.29
C HIS A 72 10.34 55.91 -40.29
N PRO A 73 10.44 56.64 -41.44
CA PRO A 73 9.85 56.33 -42.76
C PRO A 73 10.74 55.49 -43.69
N HIS A 74 12.00 55.25 -43.35
CA HIS A 74 12.99 54.62 -44.24
C HIS A 74 12.64 53.20 -44.68
N SER A 75 11.80 52.48 -43.92
CA SER A 75 11.34 51.15 -44.31
C SER A 75 10.40 51.16 -45.52
N VAL A 76 9.75 52.28 -45.88
CA VAL A 76 8.95 52.35 -47.12
C VAL A 76 9.88 52.26 -48.34
N GLY A 77 9.65 51.28 -49.21
CA GLY A 77 10.52 51.02 -50.37
C GLY A 77 11.76 50.19 -50.06
N GLN A 78 11.94 49.74 -48.81
CA GLN A 78 13.00 48.81 -48.42
C GLN A 78 12.59 47.35 -48.69
N ASP A 79 13.55 46.46 -48.90
CA ASP A 79 13.33 45.01 -48.92
C ASP A 79 12.69 44.54 -47.59
N PHE A 80 11.55 43.84 -47.71
CA PHE A 80 10.78 43.33 -46.57
C PHE A 80 11.62 42.41 -45.67
N SER A 81 12.43 41.53 -46.26
CA SER A 81 13.25 40.55 -45.53
C SER A 81 14.37 41.23 -44.72
N VAL A 82 14.92 42.33 -45.24
CA VAL A 82 15.94 43.12 -44.54
C VAL A 82 15.34 43.92 -43.39
N CYS A 83 14.20 44.58 -43.62
CA CYS A 83 13.51 45.35 -42.59
C CYS A 83 13.08 44.48 -41.39
N TRP A 84 12.62 43.26 -41.68
CA TRP A 84 12.08 42.32 -40.68
C TRP A 84 13.03 41.17 -40.34
N ALA A 85 14.34 41.37 -40.51
CA ALA A 85 15.36 40.35 -40.23
C ALA A 85 15.25 39.75 -38.81
N SER A 86 14.89 40.55 -37.80
CA SER A 86 14.70 40.08 -36.42
C SER A 86 13.48 39.15 -36.24
N ALA A 87 12.43 39.34 -37.04
CA ALA A 87 11.22 38.52 -37.04
C ALA A 87 11.31 37.34 -38.03
N TRP A 88 12.29 37.35 -38.93
CA TRP A 88 12.46 36.36 -40.01
C TRP A 88 12.44 34.90 -39.54
N PRO A 89 13.03 34.52 -38.38
CA PRO A 89 12.95 33.15 -37.88
C PRO A 89 11.52 32.62 -37.70
N VAL A 90 10.55 33.51 -37.45
CA VAL A 90 9.14 33.18 -37.25
C VAL A 90 8.35 33.29 -38.57
N ILE A 91 8.60 34.35 -39.34
CA ILE A 91 7.75 34.69 -40.50
C ILE A 91 8.25 34.12 -41.83
N GLY A 92 9.54 33.76 -41.95
CA GLY A 92 10.19 33.44 -43.23
C GLY A 92 9.56 32.28 -43.99
N LYS A 93 9.28 31.16 -43.32
CA LYS A 93 8.62 30.00 -43.97
C LYS A 93 7.20 30.33 -44.46
N ALA A 94 6.45 31.12 -43.68
CA ALA A 94 5.10 31.52 -44.04
C ALA A 94 5.10 32.49 -45.24
N PHE A 95 6.13 33.35 -45.31
CA PHE A 95 6.39 34.27 -46.39
C PHE A 95 6.77 33.53 -47.69
N GLU A 96 7.70 32.58 -47.62
CA GLU A 96 8.14 31.76 -48.77
C GLU A 96 7.00 30.92 -49.37
N ARG A 97 6.16 30.29 -48.53
CA ARG A 97 4.96 29.57 -48.99
C ARG A 97 3.97 30.47 -49.72
N ALA A 98 3.82 31.70 -49.25
CA ALA A 98 2.97 32.68 -49.91
C ALA A 98 3.51 33.13 -51.26
N LEU A 99 4.83 33.26 -51.42
CA LEU A 99 5.43 33.50 -52.73
C LEU A 99 5.23 32.33 -53.69
N ALA A 100 5.20 31.08 -53.19
CA ALA A 100 4.85 29.90 -53.97
C ALA A 100 3.35 29.81 -54.36
N GLY A 101 2.52 30.75 -53.89
CA GLY A 101 1.10 30.83 -54.22
C GLY A 101 0.14 30.28 -53.18
N GLU A 102 0.61 29.89 -51.99
CA GLU A 102 -0.22 29.37 -50.89
C GLU A 102 -0.53 30.45 -49.85
N THR A 103 -1.77 30.60 -49.39
CA THR A 103 -2.05 31.53 -48.29
C THR A 103 -1.58 30.95 -46.95
N SER A 104 -0.93 31.78 -46.13
CA SER A 104 -0.55 31.43 -44.75
C SER A 104 -1.22 32.37 -43.76
N TYR A 105 -1.65 31.83 -42.62
CA TYR A 105 -2.24 32.59 -41.51
C TYR A 105 -1.71 32.03 -40.20
N LEU A 106 -1.23 32.90 -39.33
CA LEU A 106 -0.68 32.53 -38.04
C LEU A 106 -1.24 33.43 -36.94
N GLU A 107 -1.62 32.83 -35.82
CA GLU A 107 -2.25 33.53 -34.69
C GLU A 107 -1.29 33.66 -33.51
N ASN A 108 -1.31 34.84 -32.86
CA ASN A 108 -0.60 35.15 -31.62
C ASN A 108 0.86 34.68 -31.61
N GLN A 109 1.53 34.78 -32.75
CA GLN A 109 2.90 34.33 -32.90
C GLN A 109 3.83 35.25 -32.13
N ARG A 110 4.56 34.67 -31.20
CA ARG A 110 5.64 35.34 -30.48
C ARG A 110 6.79 35.56 -31.44
N MET A 111 7.21 36.82 -31.61
CA MET A 111 8.36 37.20 -32.42
C MET A 111 9.10 38.38 -31.79
N PHE A 112 10.29 38.65 -32.32
CA PHE A 112 11.15 39.68 -31.78
C PHE A 112 11.36 40.82 -32.78
N LEU A 113 11.05 42.04 -32.36
CA LEU A 113 11.16 43.23 -33.19
C LEU A 113 12.23 44.18 -32.66
N ASP A 114 13.19 44.52 -33.51
CA ASP A 114 14.06 45.67 -33.26
C ASP A 114 13.42 46.92 -33.86
N ARG A 115 12.64 47.64 -33.05
CA ARG A 115 11.91 48.87 -33.48
C ARG A 115 12.12 50.07 -32.55
N HIS A 116 12.72 49.85 -31.38
CA HIS A 116 12.97 50.87 -30.36
C HIS A 116 14.43 50.88 -29.86
N GLY A 117 15.37 50.32 -30.63
CA GLY A 117 16.80 50.26 -30.26
C GLY A 117 17.13 49.12 -29.27
N TYR A 118 16.18 48.24 -29.00
CA TYR A 118 16.37 46.98 -28.29
C TYR A 118 15.47 45.92 -28.94
N LEU A 119 15.79 44.65 -28.68
CA LEU A 119 15.02 43.52 -29.19
C LEU A 119 13.76 43.31 -28.33
N GLU A 120 12.61 43.75 -28.84
CA GLU A 120 11.34 43.70 -28.12
C GLU A 120 10.62 42.36 -28.35
N GLU A 121 10.13 41.74 -27.27
CA GLU A 121 9.21 40.61 -27.32
C GLU A 121 7.81 41.09 -27.69
N THR A 122 7.27 40.56 -28.78
CA THR A 122 5.97 40.97 -29.32
C THR A 122 5.15 39.76 -29.76
N PHE A 123 3.84 39.94 -29.90
CA PHE A 123 2.91 38.91 -30.36
C PHE A 123 2.04 39.45 -31.48
N PHE A 124 1.92 38.70 -32.57
CA PHE A 124 1.16 39.12 -33.74
C PHE A 124 0.28 38.02 -34.32
N THR A 125 -0.89 38.41 -34.80
CA THR A 125 -1.74 37.61 -35.69
C THR A 125 -1.68 38.22 -37.07
N PHE A 126 -1.34 37.43 -38.10
CA PHE A 126 -1.16 37.93 -39.45
C PHE A 126 -1.41 36.87 -40.51
N SER A 127 -1.60 37.31 -41.76
CA SER A 127 -1.54 36.44 -42.93
C SER A 127 -0.55 36.94 -43.98
N PHE A 128 -0.08 36.03 -44.83
CA PHE A 128 0.50 36.38 -46.13
C PHE A 128 -0.39 35.79 -47.22
N SER A 129 -0.95 36.65 -48.07
CA SER A 129 -1.82 36.26 -49.17
C SER A 129 -1.18 36.65 -50.50
N PRO A 130 -1.02 35.72 -51.47
CA PRO A 130 -0.43 36.02 -52.76
C PRO A 130 -1.34 36.94 -53.58
N ILE A 131 -0.74 37.98 -54.17
CA ILE A 131 -1.37 38.86 -55.14
C ILE A 131 -0.90 38.42 -56.53
N ARG A 132 -1.85 38.09 -57.41
CA ARG A 132 -1.53 37.71 -58.78
C ARG A 132 -1.43 38.92 -59.68
N ASP A 133 -0.41 38.95 -60.53
CA ASP A 133 -0.26 39.96 -61.57
C ASP A 133 -1.00 39.55 -62.85
N GLU A 134 -0.87 40.38 -63.88
CA GLU A 134 -1.49 40.22 -65.19
C GLU A 134 -0.99 38.97 -65.95
N THR A 135 0.14 38.36 -65.54
CA THR A 135 0.66 37.11 -66.10
C THR A 135 0.05 35.87 -65.45
N GLY A 136 -0.69 36.03 -64.34
CA GLY A 136 -1.22 34.94 -63.52
C GLY A 136 -0.25 34.41 -62.46
N GLY A 137 1.02 34.85 -62.49
CA GLY A 137 2.05 34.59 -61.48
C GLY A 137 1.83 35.42 -60.20
N VAL A 138 2.56 35.10 -59.13
CA VAL A 138 2.53 35.87 -57.88
C VAL A 138 3.46 37.08 -58.00
N GLY A 139 2.88 38.28 -58.11
CA GLY A 139 3.62 39.54 -58.25
C GLY A 139 4.04 40.18 -56.92
N GLY A 140 3.33 39.84 -55.83
CA GLY A 140 3.64 40.29 -54.48
C GLY A 140 2.72 39.66 -53.43
N LEU A 141 2.91 40.05 -52.17
CA LEU A 141 2.14 39.56 -51.03
C LEU A 141 1.34 40.67 -50.36
N PHE A 142 0.11 40.33 -49.97
CA PHE A 142 -0.76 41.14 -49.14
C PHE A 142 -0.64 40.65 -47.69
N HIS A 143 -0.19 41.53 -46.78
CA HIS A 143 0.14 41.19 -45.39
C HIS A 143 -0.62 42.06 -44.39
N PRO A 144 -1.88 41.69 -44.05
CA PRO A 144 -2.60 42.29 -42.93
C PRO A 144 -2.06 41.71 -41.61
N VAL A 145 -1.87 42.58 -40.61
CA VAL A 145 -1.33 42.22 -39.30
C VAL A 145 -2.10 42.87 -38.16
N THR A 146 -2.16 42.21 -37.02
CA THR A 146 -2.68 42.75 -35.76
C THR A 146 -1.71 42.42 -34.64
N GLU A 147 -1.28 43.45 -33.91
CA GLU A 147 -0.47 43.27 -32.72
C GLU A 147 -1.36 42.82 -31.55
N THR A 148 -1.07 41.67 -30.97
CA THR A 148 -1.75 41.12 -29.80
C THR A 148 -0.87 41.13 -28.54
N THR A 149 0.29 41.79 -28.58
CA THR A 149 1.28 41.89 -27.49
C THR A 149 0.65 42.23 -26.14
N ALA A 150 -0.11 43.33 -26.05
CA ALA A 150 -0.71 43.76 -24.77
C ALA A 150 -1.67 42.71 -24.17
N LYS A 151 -2.45 42.04 -25.04
CA LYS A 151 -3.37 40.96 -24.63
C LYS A 151 -2.59 39.76 -24.10
N MET A 152 -1.61 39.27 -24.87
CA MET A 152 -0.83 38.09 -24.52
C MET A 152 0.01 38.30 -23.24
N LEU A 153 0.62 39.48 -23.09
CA LEU A 153 1.34 39.84 -21.87
C LEU A 153 0.40 39.97 -20.66
N GLY A 154 -0.79 40.54 -20.85
CA GLY A 154 -1.82 40.61 -19.81
C GLY A 154 -2.27 39.24 -19.32
N GLU A 155 -2.52 38.30 -20.24
CA GLU A 155 -2.87 36.91 -19.90
C GLU A 155 -1.73 36.19 -19.17
N ARG A 156 -0.47 36.38 -19.62
CA ARG A 156 0.72 35.81 -18.99
C ARG A 156 0.91 36.31 -17.56
N ARG A 157 0.79 37.62 -17.34
CA ARG A 157 0.93 38.26 -16.02
C ARG A 157 -0.23 37.95 -15.08
N ALA A 158 -1.46 37.86 -15.59
CA ALA A 158 -2.61 37.42 -14.79
C ALA A 158 -2.44 35.97 -14.29
N ARG A 159 -1.81 35.10 -15.09
CA ARG A 159 -1.44 33.75 -14.66
C ARG A 159 -0.38 33.79 -13.55
N ALA A 160 0.66 34.60 -13.70
CA ALA A 160 1.68 34.77 -12.67
C ALA A 160 1.10 35.22 -11.32
N LEU A 161 0.19 36.20 -11.31
CA LEU A 161 -0.49 36.66 -10.10
C LEU A 161 -1.37 35.57 -9.47
N ARG A 162 -2.06 34.76 -10.29
CA ARG A 162 -2.89 33.66 -9.82
C ARG A 162 -2.04 32.56 -9.17
N ASP A 163 -0.93 32.19 -9.80
CA ASP A 163 -0.02 31.16 -9.28
C ASP A 163 0.65 31.64 -7.99
N LEU A 164 1.04 32.91 -7.93
CA LEU A 164 1.58 33.57 -6.74
C LEU A 164 0.58 33.47 -5.58
N ALA A 165 -0.66 33.97 -5.76
CA ALA A 165 -1.69 33.92 -4.73
C ALA A 165 -2.04 32.48 -4.30
N GLY A 166 -2.08 31.55 -5.26
CA GLY A 166 -2.41 30.14 -5.00
C GLY A 166 -1.34 29.39 -4.19
N ARG A 167 -0.06 29.72 -4.37
CA ARG A 167 1.05 29.09 -3.63
C ARG A 167 1.24 29.73 -2.25
N THR A 168 1.26 31.06 -2.18
CA THR A 168 1.52 31.77 -0.93
C THR A 168 0.38 31.65 0.08
N GLY A 169 -0.86 31.37 -0.37
CA GLY A 169 -2.00 31.12 0.52
C GLY A 169 -1.85 29.90 1.44
N LYS A 170 -0.81 29.06 1.25
CA LYS A 170 -0.50 27.91 2.12
C LYS A 170 0.50 28.22 3.22
N ALA A 171 1.13 29.40 3.18
CA ALA A 171 2.17 29.78 4.12
C ALA A 171 1.62 29.93 5.54
N ARG A 172 2.39 29.46 6.52
CA ARG A 172 2.10 29.57 7.95
C ARG A 172 3.06 30.50 8.68
N THR A 173 4.22 30.79 8.09
CA THR A 173 5.18 31.79 8.59
C THR A 173 5.47 32.84 7.52
N SER A 174 6.06 33.97 7.94
CA SER A 174 6.43 35.05 7.02
C SER A 174 7.49 34.55 6.04
N GLU A 175 8.44 33.74 6.51
CA GLU A 175 9.52 33.16 5.73
C GLU A 175 8.98 32.21 4.66
N GLU A 176 8.07 31.30 5.02
CA GLU A 176 7.40 30.40 4.08
C GLU A 176 6.63 31.19 3.00
N ALA A 177 5.98 32.29 3.36
CA ALA A 177 5.26 33.13 2.40
C ALA A 177 6.21 33.73 1.35
N LEU A 178 7.39 34.18 1.78
CA LEU A 178 8.42 34.74 0.89
C LEU A 178 9.07 33.64 0.03
N GLU A 179 9.33 32.46 0.59
CA GLU A 179 9.84 31.31 -0.16
C GLU A 179 8.86 30.83 -1.23
N PHE A 180 7.59 30.68 -0.89
CA PHE A 180 6.55 30.32 -1.87
C PHE A 180 6.36 31.39 -2.93
N ALA A 181 6.53 32.68 -2.58
CA ALA A 181 6.51 33.76 -3.55
C ALA A 181 7.67 33.65 -4.54
N ALA A 182 8.89 33.37 -4.06
CA ALA A 182 10.06 33.15 -4.90
C ALA A 182 9.89 31.95 -5.83
N GLN A 183 9.37 30.83 -5.31
CA GLN A 183 9.08 29.65 -6.11
C GLN A 183 8.02 29.93 -7.18
N ALA A 184 6.93 30.61 -6.84
CA ALA A 184 5.88 30.97 -7.79
C ALA A 184 6.43 31.84 -8.93
N LEU A 185 7.20 32.89 -8.61
CA LEU A 185 7.71 33.81 -9.61
C LEU A 185 8.83 33.20 -10.47
N SER A 186 9.53 32.18 -9.98
CA SER A 186 10.60 31.50 -10.75
C SER A 186 10.10 30.88 -12.06
N GLU A 187 8.82 30.50 -12.14
CA GLU A 187 8.19 29.93 -13.33
C GLU A 187 7.75 31.01 -14.36
N HIS A 188 7.78 32.28 -13.96
CA HIS A 188 7.33 33.42 -14.77
C HIS A 188 8.50 34.33 -15.18
N ASN A 189 9.66 33.73 -15.45
CA ASN A 189 10.94 34.41 -15.69
C ASN A 189 11.03 35.28 -16.96
N LEU A 190 10.02 35.23 -17.84
CA LEU A 190 9.91 36.11 -19.01
C LEU A 190 9.47 37.53 -18.62
N ASP A 191 8.64 37.66 -17.58
CA ASP A 191 8.18 38.93 -17.01
C ASP A 191 8.88 39.27 -15.69
N VAL A 192 9.32 38.28 -14.92
CA VAL A 192 10.08 38.51 -13.68
C VAL A 192 11.36 37.68 -13.74
N PRO A 193 12.40 38.13 -14.48
CA PRO A 193 13.64 37.39 -14.66
C PRO A 193 14.30 36.90 -13.37
N PHE A 194 14.14 37.68 -12.30
CA PHE A 194 14.47 37.26 -10.95
C PHE A 194 13.61 38.01 -9.92
N ALA A 195 13.47 37.42 -8.73
CA ALA A 195 12.94 38.08 -7.55
C ALA A 195 13.74 37.67 -6.30
N LEU A 196 13.96 38.62 -5.39
CA LEU A 196 14.59 38.46 -4.09
C LEU A 196 13.64 38.97 -3.01
N PHE A 197 13.62 38.30 -1.87
CA PHE A 197 12.75 38.64 -0.75
C PHE A 197 13.56 38.80 0.53
N TYR A 198 13.58 40.02 1.04
CA TYR A 198 14.27 40.38 2.26
C TYR A 198 13.25 40.53 3.40
N LEU A 199 13.63 40.07 4.59
CA LEU A 199 12.93 40.36 5.84
C LEU A 199 13.76 41.36 6.64
N LEU A 200 13.10 42.32 7.26
CA LEU A 200 13.71 43.34 8.09
C LEU A 200 13.66 42.93 9.55
N ASP A 201 14.71 43.26 10.31
CA ASP A 201 14.66 43.09 11.76
C ASP A 201 13.63 44.02 12.42
N ALA A 202 13.39 43.83 13.72
CA ALA A 202 12.40 44.60 14.48
C ALA A 202 12.65 46.12 14.49
N ASN A 203 13.90 46.55 14.27
CA ASN A 203 14.30 47.95 14.25
C ASN A 203 14.45 48.51 12.83
N SER A 204 14.21 47.69 11.80
CA SER A 204 14.53 48.02 10.40
C SER A 204 15.99 48.44 10.19
N ALA A 205 16.90 47.92 11.01
CA ALA A 205 18.33 48.25 10.98
C ALA A 205 19.11 47.29 10.06
N SER A 206 18.66 46.04 9.94
CA SER A 206 19.25 45.05 9.03
C SER A 206 18.18 44.37 8.18
N ALA A 207 18.61 43.90 7.00
CA ALA A 207 17.81 43.12 6.07
C ALA A 207 18.48 41.77 5.81
N GLU A 208 17.73 40.68 5.99
CA GLU A 208 18.17 39.31 5.71
C GLU A 208 17.44 38.79 4.46
N LEU A 209 18.20 38.21 3.53
CA LEU A 209 17.64 37.56 2.35
C LEU A 209 17.06 36.20 2.74
N ILE A 210 15.73 36.09 2.71
CA ILE A 210 15.02 34.85 3.03
C ILE A 210 14.95 33.94 1.82
N ALA A 211 14.59 34.51 0.65
CA ALA A 211 14.34 33.72 -0.54
C ALA A 211 14.69 34.45 -1.82
N GLY A 212 15.03 33.68 -2.86
CA GLY A 212 15.24 34.17 -4.21
C GLY A 212 14.86 33.14 -5.25
N THR A 213 14.58 33.58 -6.47
CA THR A 213 14.32 32.68 -7.61
C THR A 213 15.54 31.81 -7.92
N ALA A 214 15.36 30.53 -8.23
CA ALA A 214 16.44 29.52 -8.30
C ALA A 214 17.66 29.83 -9.21
N SER A 215 17.52 30.69 -10.22
CA SER A 215 18.58 31.01 -11.20
C SER A 215 19.29 32.35 -10.96
N LEU A 216 19.53 32.70 -9.70
CA LEU A 216 20.16 33.97 -9.31
C LEU A 216 21.70 33.90 -9.31
N PRO A 217 22.38 34.84 -9.98
CA PRO A 217 23.81 35.08 -9.78
C PRO A 217 24.11 35.51 -8.34
N GLU A 218 25.23 35.01 -7.77
CA GLU A 218 25.68 35.35 -6.42
C GLU A 218 25.86 36.86 -6.21
N ALA A 219 26.24 37.59 -7.27
CA ALA A 219 26.37 39.05 -7.28
C ALA A 219 25.06 39.80 -6.97
N LEU A 220 23.89 39.16 -7.13
CA LEU A 220 22.58 39.75 -6.84
C LEU A 220 22.02 39.31 -5.47
N ALA A 221 22.44 38.15 -4.95
CA ALA A 221 21.88 37.50 -3.77
C ALA A 221 22.65 37.85 -2.48
N ILE A 222 22.67 39.14 -2.12
CA ILE A 222 23.33 39.61 -0.88
C ILE A 222 22.55 39.06 0.33
N ARG A 223 23.20 38.22 1.15
CA ARG A 223 22.55 37.44 2.22
C ARG A 223 22.11 38.27 3.43
N ALA A 224 22.92 39.22 3.87
CA ALA A 224 22.61 40.09 5.00
C ALA A 224 23.22 41.47 4.77
N THR A 225 22.45 42.53 5.03
CA THR A 225 22.90 43.91 4.86
C THR A 225 22.54 44.73 6.09
N ASN A 226 23.54 45.36 6.72
CA ASN A 226 23.30 46.44 7.68
C ASN A 226 22.88 47.68 6.89
N LEU A 227 21.68 48.19 7.14
CA LEU A 227 21.11 49.30 6.39
C LEU A 227 21.68 50.66 6.81
N GLU A 228 22.38 50.74 7.95
CA GLU A 228 23.00 51.98 8.46
C GLU A 228 24.39 52.27 7.85
N GLU A 229 25.08 51.24 7.36
CA GLU A 229 26.38 51.38 6.68
C GLU A 229 26.15 51.83 5.23
N ARG A 230 26.46 53.10 4.94
CA ARG A 230 26.32 53.70 3.59
C ARG A 230 27.22 53.08 2.52
N GLU A 231 28.17 52.21 2.89
CA GLU A 231 29.16 51.66 1.96
C GLU A 231 28.62 50.42 1.21
N SER A 232 28.24 50.66 -0.06
CA SER A 232 28.24 49.69 -1.17
C SER A 232 27.36 48.43 -1.04
N ALA A 233 26.08 48.58 -0.67
CA ALA A 233 25.09 47.57 -1.00
C ALA A 233 24.57 47.76 -2.45
N VAL A 234 24.56 46.68 -3.24
CA VAL A 234 24.05 46.65 -4.63
C VAL A 234 22.61 47.18 -4.74
N TRP A 235 21.82 46.97 -3.69
CA TRP A 235 20.41 47.34 -3.60
C TRP A 235 20.20 48.57 -2.70
N PRO A 236 19.46 49.61 -3.14
CA PRO A 236 19.11 50.77 -2.31
C PRO A 236 17.97 50.44 -1.31
N LEU A 237 18.18 49.44 -0.44
CA LEU A 237 17.16 48.95 0.51
C LEU A 237 16.75 50.02 1.54
N LEU A 238 17.70 50.84 2.02
CA LEU A 238 17.43 51.90 2.98
C LEU A 238 16.46 52.96 2.43
N ASP A 239 16.54 53.26 1.12
CA ASP A 239 15.65 54.24 0.49
C ASP A 239 14.20 53.74 0.48
N VAL A 240 13.99 52.43 0.32
CA VAL A 240 12.65 51.79 0.42
C VAL A 240 12.11 51.90 1.84
N VAL A 241 12.93 51.62 2.86
CA VAL A 241 12.51 51.73 4.28
C VAL A 241 12.14 53.17 4.63
N ARG A 242 12.94 54.16 4.18
CA ARG A 242 12.73 55.59 4.48
C ARG A 242 11.55 56.19 3.75
N THR A 243 11.40 55.89 2.46
CA THR A 243 10.33 56.49 1.63
C THR A 243 9.03 55.72 1.74
N GLN A 244 9.09 54.42 2.07
CA GLN A 244 7.96 53.49 1.98
C GLN A 244 7.31 53.44 0.59
N GLN A 245 8.09 53.76 -0.45
CA GLN A 245 7.65 53.77 -1.85
C GLN A 245 8.48 52.79 -2.67
N VAL A 246 7.99 52.48 -3.87
CA VAL A 246 8.73 51.68 -4.85
C VAL A 246 9.96 52.47 -5.32
N VAL A 247 11.14 51.85 -5.26
CA VAL A 247 12.41 52.43 -5.73
C VAL A 247 12.86 51.68 -6.98
N GLN A 248 13.22 52.41 -8.03
CA GLN A 248 13.78 51.84 -9.26
C GLN A 248 15.32 51.89 -9.20
N ALA A 249 15.96 50.75 -9.45
CA ALA A 249 17.40 50.64 -9.56
C ALA A 249 17.79 50.39 -11.03
N ASP A 250 18.41 51.39 -11.66
CA ASP A 250 18.93 51.33 -13.02
C ASP A 250 20.44 51.04 -13.05
N ASP A 251 20.97 50.78 -14.25
CA ASP A 251 22.37 50.46 -14.53
C ASP A 251 22.88 49.25 -13.72
N LEU A 252 22.08 48.19 -13.62
CA LEU A 252 22.44 47.01 -12.82
C LEU A 252 23.79 46.39 -13.22
N THR A 253 24.16 46.44 -14.49
CA THR A 253 25.48 45.95 -14.95
C THR A 253 26.65 46.76 -14.38
N VAL A 254 26.45 48.05 -14.10
CA VAL A 254 27.44 48.91 -13.44
C VAL A 254 27.47 48.64 -11.94
N ARG A 255 26.31 48.40 -11.33
CA ARG A 255 26.16 48.14 -9.89
C ARG A 255 26.68 46.77 -9.45
N CYS A 256 26.44 45.73 -10.25
CA CYS A 256 26.66 44.33 -9.87
C CYS A 256 27.75 43.64 -10.70
N GLY A 257 28.36 44.34 -11.67
CA GLY A 257 29.21 43.74 -12.69
C GLY A 257 28.40 43.03 -13.80
N LYS A 258 29.09 42.33 -14.71
CA LYS A 258 28.41 41.54 -15.76
C LYS A 258 27.86 40.25 -15.16
N PHE A 259 26.55 40.07 -15.26
CA PHE A 259 25.85 38.84 -14.86
C PHE A 259 24.82 38.44 -15.93
N SER A 260 24.39 37.18 -15.89
CA SER A 260 23.33 36.65 -16.75
C SER A 260 22.24 36.07 -15.87
N CYS A 261 20.99 36.51 -16.06
CA CYS A 261 19.84 35.98 -15.33
C CYS A 261 18.58 36.06 -16.19
N GLY A 262 17.75 35.02 -16.10
CA GLY A 262 16.56 34.88 -16.92
C GLY A 262 16.85 34.32 -18.33
N PRO A 263 15.81 34.17 -19.16
CA PRO A 263 15.90 33.36 -20.38
C PRO A 263 16.53 34.10 -21.57
N TYR A 264 16.84 35.38 -21.44
CA TYR A 264 17.35 36.22 -22.52
C TYR A 264 18.86 36.48 -22.36
N PRO A 265 19.64 36.49 -23.47
CA PRO A 265 21.08 36.71 -23.42
C PRO A 265 21.49 38.17 -23.14
N GLU A 266 20.58 39.13 -23.33
CA GLU A 266 20.84 40.54 -23.05
C GLU A 266 20.95 40.80 -21.55
N PRO A 267 21.93 41.59 -21.09
CA PRO A 267 22.08 41.88 -19.67
C PRO A 267 20.94 42.76 -19.16
N LEU A 268 20.40 42.44 -17.97
CA LEU A 268 19.36 43.24 -17.34
C LEU A 268 19.89 44.61 -16.92
N GLN A 269 19.08 45.65 -17.13
CA GLN A 269 19.45 47.04 -16.80
C GLN A 269 18.70 47.61 -15.61
N THR A 270 17.50 47.11 -15.32
CA THR A 270 16.59 47.72 -14.33
C THR A 270 15.98 46.67 -13.39
N ALA A 271 15.81 47.03 -12.12
CA ALA A 271 15.02 46.30 -11.13
C ALA A 271 14.15 47.26 -10.31
N LEU A 272 13.07 46.74 -9.73
CA LEU A 272 12.18 47.44 -8.82
C LEU A 272 12.31 46.87 -7.41
N LEU A 273 12.42 47.76 -6.42
CA LEU A 273 12.41 47.41 -5.00
C LEU A 273 11.06 47.85 -4.42
N LEU A 274 10.28 46.88 -3.94
CA LEU A 274 8.89 47.05 -3.55
C LEU A 274 8.73 46.75 -2.05
N PRO A 275 8.17 47.67 -1.24
CA PRO A 275 8.00 47.47 0.20
C PRO A 275 6.89 46.45 0.50
N ILE A 276 7.16 45.54 1.44
CA ILE A 276 6.17 44.60 2.00
C ILE A 276 5.73 45.15 3.35
N THR A 277 4.55 45.77 3.36
CA THR A 277 4.01 46.46 4.56
C THR A 277 2.61 45.94 4.88
N PRO A 278 2.48 44.91 5.72
CA PRO A 278 1.17 44.42 6.14
C PRO A 278 0.34 45.49 6.85
N PRO A 279 -1.00 45.39 6.77
CA PRO A 279 -1.89 46.28 7.52
C PRO A 279 -1.53 46.33 9.01
N GLY A 280 -1.48 47.54 9.58
CA GLY A 280 -1.12 47.76 10.99
C GLY A 280 0.39 47.90 11.26
N SER A 281 1.25 47.72 10.27
CA SER A 281 2.69 47.98 10.39
C SER A 281 3.02 49.44 10.02
N ALA A 282 3.80 50.13 10.87
CA ALA A 282 4.21 51.52 10.62
C ALA A 282 5.38 51.66 9.64
N HIS A 283 6.15 50.58 9.45
CA HIS A 283 7.29 50.48 8.54
C HIS A 283 7.19 49.16 7.77
N PRO A 284 7.82 49.07 6.58
CA PRO A 284 7.95 47.80 5.87
C PRO A 284 8.59 46.75 6.78
N ILE A 285 8.12 45.51 6.69
CA ILE A 285 8.71 44.38 7.42
C ILE A 285 9.57 43.52 6.50
N GLY A 286 9.50 43.78 5.20
CA GLY A 286 10.28 43.11 4.17
C GLY A 286 10.32 43.92 2.89
N ILE A 287 11.17 43.51 1.97
CA ILE A 287 11.37 44.16 0.67
C ILE A 287 11.46 43.09 -0.41
N MET A 288 10.67 43.26 -1.48
CA MET A 288 10.79 42.46 -2.70
C MET A 288 11.64 43.21 -3.72
N VAL A 289 12.73 42.61 -4.19
CA VAL A 289 13.53 43.15 -5.31
C VAL A 289 13.25 42.31 -6.54
N ALA A 290 12.74 42.92 -7.62
CA ALA A 290 12.33 42.21 -8.82
C ALA A 290 12.96 42.80 -10.09
N GLY A 291 13.59 41.95 -10.89
CA GLY A 291 14.19 42.36 -12.16
C GLY A 291 13.14 42.67 -13.22
N VAL A 292 13.45 43.61 -14.11
CA VAL A 292 12.63 43.97 -15.29
C VAL A 292 13.19 43.29 -16.53
N SER A 293 12.32 42.68 -17.33
CA SER A 293 12.71 41.93 -18.53
C SER A 293 13.43 42.79 -19.57
N ALA A 294 14.60 42.35 -20.06
CA ALA A 294 15.39 43.09 -21.04
C ALA A 294 14.71 43.25 -22.42
N ARG A 295 13.66 42.46 -22.70
CA ARG A 295 12.93 42.49 -23.97
C ARG A 295 11.55 43.12 -23.87
N LEU A 296 11.18 43.69 -22.72
CA LEU A 296 9.87 44.33 -22.52
C LEU A 296 10.05 45.77 -22.03
N PRO A 297 9.27 46.73 -22.56
CA PRO A 297 9.28 48.08 -22.05
C PRO A 297 8.60 48.14 -20.67
N LEU A 298 9.19 48.88 -19.72
CA LEU A 298 8.62 49.14 -18.41
C LEU A 298 7.48 50.17 -18.49
N THR A 299 6.35 49.74 -19.06
CA THR A 299 5.12 50.54 -19.19
C THR A 299 4.36 50.61 -17.86
N ASP A 300 3.39 51.53 -17.76
CA ASP A 300 2.51 51.64 -16.59
C ASP A 300 1.78 50.33 -16.28
N LEU A 301 1.32 49.60 -17.31
CA LEU A 301 0.70 48.28 -17.15
C LEU A 301 1.67 47.24 -16.57
N TYR A 302 2.96 47.35 -16.87
CA TYR A 302 3.97 46.47 -16.29
C TYR A 302 4.28 46.84 -14.85
N ARG A 303 4.34 48.14 -14.53
CA ARG A 303 4.46 48.62 -13.14
C ARG A 303 3.27 48.16 -12.28
N SER A 304 2.05 48.31 -12.78
CA SER A 304 0.84 47.83 -12.10
C SER A 304 0.85 46.32 -11.84
N PHE A 305 1.48 45.52 -12.71
CA PHE A 305 1.67 44.10 -12.45
C PHE A 305 2.60 43.86 -11.24
N TYR A 306 3.71 44.60 -11.11
CA TYR A 306 4.56 44.49 -9.92
C TYR A 306 3.86 44.98 -8.65
N ASP A 307 3.06 46.05 -8.73
CA ASP A 307 2.25 46.54 -7.61
C ASP A 307 1.28 45.45 -7.12
N LEU A 308 0.60 44.77 -8.05
CA LEU A 308 -0.28 43.64 -7.72
C LEU A 308 0.50 42.44 -7.16
N ALA A 309 1.70 42.18 -7.67
CA ALA A 309 2.54 41.08 -7.18
C ALA A 309 2.99 41.33 -5.74
N VAL A 310 3.52 42.52 -5.42
CA VAL A 310 3.92 42.84 -4.04
C VAL A 310 2.71 42.91 -3.11
N ALA A 311 1.54 43.35 -3.58
CA ALA A 311 0.31 43.32 -2.79
C ALA A 311 -0.10 41.89 -2.44
N ALA A 312 -0.01 40.94 -3.39
CA ALA A 312 -0.29 39.53 -3.14
C ALA A 312 0.69 38.92 -2.13
N VAL A 313 1.99 39.23 -2.23
CA VAL A 313 3.00 38.81 -1.25
C VAL A 313 2.71 39.41 0.12
N THR A 314 2.38 40.70 0.18
CA THR A 314 2.05 41.41 1.43
C THR A 314 0.85 40.79 2.12
N ALA A 315 -0.20 40.45 1.37
CA ALA A 315 -1.37 39.78 1.91
C ALA A 315 -1.03 38.39 2.46
N ALA A 316 -0.17 37.63 1.79
CA ALA A 316 0.26 36.32 2.26
C ALA A 316 1.08 36.40 3.57
N VAL A 317 2.03 37.33 3.64
CA VAL A 317 2.80 37.56 4.86
C VAL A 317 1.90 38.02 6.02
N ALA A 318 0.92 38.89 5.75
CA ALA A 318 -0.06 39.32 6.75
C ALA A 318 -0.87 38.13 7.30
N ASN A 319 -1.37 37.25 6.42
CA ASN A 319 -2.12 36.07 6.81
C ASN A 319 -1.28 35.07 7.61
N ALA A 320 -0.02 34.85 7.20
CA ALA A 320 0.89 33.95 7.90
C ALA A 320 1.18 34.45 9.34
N ARG A 321 1.42 35.76 9.52
CA ARG A 321 1.60 36.34 10.86
C ARG A 321 0.36 36.21 11.73
N ALA A 322 -0.82 36.47 11.18
CA ALA A 322 -2.07 36.30 11.91
C ALA A 322 -2.28 34.84 12.34
N TYR A 323 -1.96 33.88 11.47
CA TYR A 323 -2.00 32.46 11.80
C TYR A 323 -1.02 32.08 12.92
N GLU A 324 0.20 32.61 12.88
CA GLU A 324 1.21 32.34 13.90
C GLU A 324 0.83 32.91 15.28
N GLU A 325 0.31 34.13 15.32
CA GLU A 325 -0.17 34.76 16.55
C GLU A 325 -1.35 34.00 17.17
N GLU A 326 -2.31 33.58 16.35
CA GLU A 326 -3.46 32.80 16.81
C GLU A 326 -3.02 31.44 17.36
N ARG A 327 -2.07 30.78 16.69
CA ARG A 327 -1.48 29.52 17.17
C ARG A 327 -0.80 29.70 18.53
N ARG A 328 0.04 30.73 18.70
CA ARG A 328 0.73 30.99 19.98
C ARG A 328 -0.26 31.25 21.11
N ARG A 329 -1.37 31.95 20.85
CA ARG A 329 -2.44 32.18 21.85
C ARG A 329 -3.15 30.89 22.24
N ALA A 330 -3.50 30.05 21.25
CA ALA A 330 -4.15 28.77 21.49
C ALA A 330 -3.24 27.82 22.29
N GLU A 331 -1.95 27.75 21.94
CA GLU A 331 -0.95 26.95 22.65
C GLU A 331 -0.81 27.40 24.12
N ALA A 332 -0.72 28.71 24.38
CA ALA A 332 -0.62 29.24 25.75
C ALA A 332 -1.87 28.94 26.59
N LEU A 333 -3.07 29.02 25.99
CA LEU A 333 -4.32 28.71 26.69
C LEU A 333 -4.41 27.22 27.03
N ALA A 334 -4.00 26.35 26.10
CA ALA A 334 -3.96 24.91 26.31
C ALA A 334 -2.95 24.50 27.40
N GLU A 335 -1.81 25.18 27.48
CA GLU A 335 -0.80 24.94 28.52
C GLU A 335 -1.35 25.26 29.92
N ILE A 336 -2.07 26.38 30.07
CA ILE A 336 -2.70 26.75 31.34
C ILE A 336 -3.76 25.71 31.77
N ASP A 337 -4.61 25.26 30.84
CA ASP A 337 -5.66 24.28 31.16
C ASP A 337 -5.07 22.91 31.54
N ARG A 338 -4.00 22.50 30.84
CA ARG A 338 -3.24 21.29 31.16
C ARG A 338 -2.58 21.39 32.54
N ALA A 339 -1.94 22.52 32.86
CA ALA A 339 -1.31 22.74 34.17
C ALA A 339 -2.33 22.71 35.33
N LYS A 340 -3.51 23.31 35.14
CA LYS A 340 -4.61 23.26 36.13
C LYS A 340 -5.03 21.82 36.42
N THR A 341 -5.15 21.01 35.37
CA THR A 341 -5.53 19.60 35.46
C THR A 341 -4.52 18.74 36.19
N GLU A 342 -3.26 18.89 35.81
CA GLU A 342 -2.15 18.13 36.37
C GLU A 342 -2.02 18.41 37.88
N PHE A 343 -2.19 19.67 38.29
CA PHE A 343 -2.19 20.06 39.70
C PHE A 343 -3.24 19.28 40.53
N PHE A 344 -4.50 19.22 40.09
CA PHE A 344 -5.55 18.52 40.83
C PHE A 344 -5.38 16.98 40.83
N SER A 345 -4.85 16.40 39.74
CA SER A 345 -4.54 14.97 39.70
C SER A 345 -3.41 14.62 40.69
N ASN A 346 -2.35 15.43 40.74
CA ASN A 346 -1.18 15.15 41.60
C ASN A 346 -1.52 15.31 43.08
N VAL A 347 -2.24 16.37 43.46
CA VAL A 347 -2.68 16.60 44.85
C VAL A 347 -3.51 15.43 45.39
N SER A 348 -4.30 14.81 44.52
CA SER A 348 -5.15 13.68 44.90
C SER A 348 -4.37 12.40 45.16
N HIS A 349 -3.32 12.18 44.40
CA HIS A 349 -2.36 11.11 44.62
C HIS A 349 -1.68 11.25 45.99
N GLU A 350 -1.17 12.44 46.27
CA GLU A 350 -0.48 12.77 47.54
C GLU A 350 -1.36 12.54 48.77
N PHE A 351 -2.69 12.68 48.65
CA PHE A 351 -3.60 12.41 49.78
C PHE A 351 -4.08 10.95 49.88
N ARG A 352 -4.25 10.22 48.77
CA ARG A 352 -4.83 8.86 48.79
C ARG A 352 -3.84 7.78 49.21
N THR A 353 -2.57 7.90 48.87
CA THR A 353 -1.53 6.94 49.27
C THR A 353 -1.38 6.84 50.81
N PRO A 354 -1.20 7.94 51.56
CA PRO A 354 -1.11 7.85 53.02
C PRO A 354 -2.43 7.36 53.65
N LEU A 355 -3.58 7.68 53.05
CA LEU A 355 -4.87 7.16 53.51
C LEU A 355 -5.01 5.64 53.35
N THR A 356 -4.52 5.09 52.25
CA THR A 356 -4.50 3.63 52.02
C THR A 356 -3.65 2.93 53.07
N LEU A 357 -2.47 3.49 53.35
CA LEU A 357 -1.51 2.96 54.32
C LEU A 357 -1.97 3.10 55.77
N MET A 358 -2.90 4.02 56.08
CA MET A 358 -3.53 4.11 57.39
C MET A 358 -4.76 3.21 57.49
N LEU A 359 -5.68 3.27 56.53
CA LEU A 359 -6.97 2.60 56.62
C LEU A 359 -6.87 1.07 56.50
N GLY A 360 -6.03 0.56 55.60
CA GLY A 360 -5.87 -0.87 55.40
C GLY A 360 -5.40 -1.62 56.65
N PRO A 361 -4.29 -1.22 57.29
CA PRO A 361 -3.84 -1.83 58.54
C PRO A 361 -4.84 -1.69 59.71
N LEU A 362 -5.55 -0.57 59.80
CA LEU A 362 -6.60 -0.39 60.83
C LEU A 362 -7.76 -1.36 60.62
N GLU A 363 -8.18 -1.57 59.37
CA GLU A 363 -9.23 -2.54 59.02
C GLU A 363 -8.79 -3.98 59.31
N ASP A 364 -7.57 -4.36 58.89
CA ASP A 364 -6.98 -5.67 59.18
C ASP A 364 -7.00 -5.98 60.69
N ALA A 365 -6.55 -5.02 61.51
CA ALA A 365 -6.48 -5.17 62.96
C ALA A 365 -7.86 -5.29 63.63
N LEU A 366 -8.89 -4.63 63.08
CA LEU A 366 -10.27 -4.74 63.58
C LEU A 366 -10.94 -6.06 63.17
N ALA A 367 -10.54 -6.63 62.03
CA ALA A 367 -11.07 -7.87 61.44
C ALA A 367 -10.35 -9.15 61.93
N GLU A 368 -9.21 -9.03 62.60
CA GLU A 368 -8.42 -10.14 63.17
C GLU A 368 -9.26 -11.00 64.15
N ARG A 369 -9.45 -12.28 63.82
CA ARG A 369 -10.27 -13.23 64.62
C ARG A 369 -9.44 -14.13 65.55
N GLU A 370 -8.19 -14.42 65.19
CA GLU A 370 -7.34 -15.32 65.98
C GLU A 370 -6.79 -14.64 67.24
N HIS A 371 -6.50 -13.33 67.16
CA HIS A 371 -5.98 -12.53 68.27
C HIS A 371 -6.71 -11.17 68.35
N PRO A 372 -7.96 -11.13 68.83
CA PRO A 372 -8.74 -9.90 68.85
C PRO A 372 -8.16 -8.84 69.79
N LEU A 373 -8.24 -7.57 69.38
CA LEU A 373 -7.77 -6.43 70.18
C LEU A 373 -8.56 -6.29 71.50
N PRO A 374 -7.89 -5.92 72.62
CA PRO A 374 -8.55 -5.47 73.84
C PRO A 374 -9.54 -4.33 73.56
N GLN A 375 -10.68 -4.32 74.24
CA GLN A 375 -11.79 -3.38 73.97
C GLN A 375 -11.36 -1.91 73.91
N ALA A 376 -10.54 -1.45 74.86
CA ALA A 376 -10.04 -0.07 74.88
C ALA A 376 -9.11 0.28 73.70
N GLN A 377 -8.38 -0.70 73.15
CA GLN A 377 -7.55 -0.50 71.95
C GLN A 377 -8.41 -0.56 70.68
N ARG A 378 -9.42 -1.45 70.66
CA ARG A 378 -10.40 -1.54 69.58
C ARG A 378 -11.13 -0.21 69.37
N GLU A 379 -11.60 0.42 70.45
CA GLU A 379 -12.28 1.74 70.41
C GLU A 379 -11.37 2.87 69.85
N ARG A 380 -10.07 2.84 70.15
CA ARG A 380 -9.09 3.81 69.63
C ARG A 380 -8.84 3.61 68.14
N ILE A 381 -8.66 2.36 67.71
CA ILE A 381 -8.44 1.98 66.31
C ILE A 381 -9.69 2.28 65.48
N ASP A 382 -10.88 1.97 66.00
CA ASP A 382 -12.17 2.33 65.40
C ASP A 382 -12.30 3.86 65.21
N THR A 383 -11.90 4.65 66.22
CA THR A 383 -11.88 6.12 66.11
C THR A 383 -10.89 6.62 65.05
N ALA A 384 -9.69 6.02 64.97
CA ALA A 384 -8.71 6.38 63.94
C ALA A 384 -9.19 6.02 62.52
N GLN A 385 -9.79 4.84 62.36
CA GLN A 385 -10.35 4.37 61.09
C GLN A 385 -11.48 5.31 60.63
N ARG A 386 -12.39 5.69 61.53
CA ARG A 386 -13.46 6.66 61.26
C ARG A 386 -12.92 8.01 60.77
N ASN A 387 -11.89 8.55 61.41
CA ASN A 387 -11.29 9.82 60.99
C ASN A 387 -10.58 9.70 59.63
N GLY A 388 -9.91 8.58 59.36
CA GLY A 388 -9.30 8.31 58.05
C GLY A 388 -10.35 8.22 56.93
N LEU A 389 -11.45 7.50 57.14
CA LEU A 389 -12.55 7.39 56.17
C LEU A 389 -13.18 8.76 55.88
N ARG A 390 -13.28 9.62 56.90
CA ARG A 390 -13.77 10.98 56.74
C ARG A 390 -12.84 11.86 55.91
N LEU A 391 -11.52 11.79 56.14
CA LEU A 391 -10.54 12.51 55.33
C LEU A 391 -10.62 12.06 53.86
N LEU A 392 -10.73 10.75 53.63
CA LEU A 392 -10.91 10.18 52.29
C LEU A 392 -12.14 10.75 51.59
N LYS A 393 -13.27 10.84 52.30
CA LYS A 393 -14.50 11.44 51.75
C LYS A 393 -14.29 12.90 51.33
N LEU A 394 -13.53 13.66 52.12
CA LEU A 394 -13.25 15.08 51.84
C LEU A 394 -12.36 15.24 50.60
N VAL A 395 -11.33 14.41 50.48
CA VAL A 395 -10.45 14.35 49.30
C VAL A 395 -11.26 13.98 48.06
N ASN A 396 -12.13 12.97 48.15
CA ASN A 396 -13.00 12.55 47.04
C ASN A 396 -13.99 13.65 46.63
N ALA A 397 -14.57 14.39 47.58
CA ALA A 397 -15.50 15.48 47.26
C ALA A 397 -14.80 16.67 46.55
N LEU A 398 -13.55 16.98 46.95
CA LEU A 398 -12.75 18.03 46.30
C LEU A 398 -12.36 17.62 44.86
N LEU A 399 -12.12 16.33 44.65
CA LEU A 399 -11.85 15.73 43.34
C LEU A 399 -13.04 15.73 42.40
N ASP A 400 -14.19 15.24 42.88
CA ASP A 400 -15.45 15.25 42.12
C ASP A 400 -15.75 16.68 41.65
N PHE A 401 -15.51 17.65 42.52
CA PHE A 401 -15.64 19.07 42.19
C PHE A 401 -14.67 19.54 41.09
N ALA A 402 -13.37 19.24 41.20
CA ALA A 402 -12.37 19.63 40.19
C ALA A 402 -12.67 19.04 38.80
N ARG A 403 -13.25 17.83 38.75
CA ARG A 403 -13.68 17.19 37.48
C ARG A 403 -14.88 17.90 36.87
N ILE A 404 -15.86 18.28 37.68
CA ILE A 404 -17.07 19.01 37.22
C ILE A 404 -16.68 20.39 36.66
N GLU A 405 -15.83 21.15 37.37
CA GLU A 405 -15.43 22.50 36.93
C GLU A 405 -14.58 22.51 35.66
N GLY A 406 -13.86 21.41 35.39
CA GLY A 406 -13.10 21.22 34.15
C GLY A 406 -13.95 20.76 32.95
N GLY A 407 -15.29 20.67 33.11
CA GLY A 407 -16.18 20.16 32.06
C GLY A 407 -15.96 18.69 31.71
N ARG A 408 -15.25 17.94 32.57
CA ARG A 408 -14.87 16.53 32.33
C ARG A 408 -15.86 15.52 32.90
N VAL A 409 -16.94 15.96 33.52
CA VAL A 409 -18.01 15.06 33.95
C VAL A 409 -19.07 15.07 32.86
N GLN A 410 -19.05 14.05 32.01
CA GLN A 410 -20.14 13.79 31.07
C GLN A 410 -21.22 13.01 31.82
N ALA A 411 -22.40 13.60 31.94
CA ALA A 411 -23.54 12.91 32.53
C ALA A 411 -24.06 11.86 31.54
N HIS A 412 -24.41 10.67 32.03
CA HIS A 412 -24.97 9.63 31.18
C HIS A 412 -26.46 9.46 31.50
N TYR A 413 -27.31 10.08 30.69
CA TYR A 413 -28.74 10.16 30.97
C TYR A 413 -29.47 8.93 30.48
N GLN A 414 -30.17 8.26 31.38
CA GLN A 414 -30.94 7.06 31.09
C GLN A 414 -32.41 7.24 31.50
N PRO A 415 -33.37 6.71 30.72
CA PRO A 415 -34.77 6.71 31.12
C PRO A 415 -34.96 5.90 32.41
N THR A 416 -35.35 6.56 33.49
CA THR A 416 -35.37 5.99 34.84
C THR A 416 -36.74 6.18 35.49
N ASP A 417 -37.23 5.15 36.17
CA ASP A 417 -38.31 5.29 37.15
C ASP A 417 -37.78 6.03 38.39
N LEU A 418 -37.91 7.36 38.33
CA LEU A 418 -37.36 8.25 39.34
C LEU A 418 -38.03 8.07 40.70
N ALA A 419 -39.31 7.67 40.73
CA ALA A 419 -40.06 7.42 41.96
C ALA A 419 -39.50 6.18 42.67
N ALA A 420 -39.36 5.07 41.95
CA ALA A 420 -38.80 3.83 42.49
C ALA A 420 -37.37 4.04 43.02
N LEU A 421 -36.49 4.65 42.21
CA LEU A 421 -35.11 4.91 42.60
C LEU A 421 -35.02 5.80 43.86
N THR A 422 -35.83 6.85 43.94
CA THR A 422 -35.83 7.77 45.09
C THR A 422 -36.35 7.08 46.36
N VAL A 423 -37.37 6.23 46.25
CA VAL A 423 -37.90 5.43 47.36
C VAL A 423 -36.85 4.45 47.89
N ASP A 424 -36.15 3.75 47.00
CA ASP A 424 -35.09 2.81 47.37
C ASP A 424 -33.97 3.52 48.13
N LEU A 425 -33.49 4.65 47.59
CA LEU A 425 -32.46 5.46 48.23
C LEU A 425 -32.91 5.98 49.61
N ALA A 426 -34.13 6.50 49.72
CA ALA A 426 -34.65 7.01 50.98
C ALA A 426 -34.88 5.91 52.03
N ASN A 427 -35.29 4.72 51.60
CA ASN A 427 -35.48 3.57 52.49
C ASN A 427 -34.19 3.13 53.18
N THR A 428 -33.02 3.38 52.58
CA THR A 428 -31.73 3.08 53.22
C THR A 428 -31.54 3.82 54.56
N PHE A 429 -32.15 5.01 54.73
CA PHE A 429 -32.09 5.79 55.97
C PHE A 429 -33.15 5.39 57.01
N ARG A 430 -34.14 4.54 56.68
CA ARG A 430 -35.29 4.22 57.54
C ARG A 430 -34.86 3.70 58.93
N SER A 431 -33.89 2.78 58.96
CA SER A 431 -33.36 2.21 60.21
C SER A 431 -32.66 3.26 61.08
N ALA A 432 -31.86 4.14 60.46
CA ALA A 432 -31.18 5.22 61.17
C ALA A 432 -32.15 6.24 61.78
N MET A 433 -33.20 6.61 61.02
CA MET A 433 -34.26 7.52 61.48
C MET A 433 -35.03 6.94 62.65
N GLN A 434 -35.43 5.67 62.59
CA GLN A 434 -36.14 4.99 63.68
C GLN A 434 -35.30 4.92 64.95
N ARG A 435 -34.01 4.56 64.84
CA ARG A 435 -33.07 4.57 65.97
C ARG A 435 -32.87 5.96 66.58
N ALA A 436 -33.03 7.01 65.78
CA ALA A 436 -32.96 8.40 66.20
C ALA A 436 -34.26 8.96 66.80
N GLY A 437 -35.35 8.17 66.81
CA GLY A 437 -36.68 8.62 67.20
C GLY A 437 -37.35 9.56 66.19
N LEU A 438 -36.92 9.55 64.93
CA LEU A 438 -37.48 10.38 63.85
C LEU A 438 -38.42 9.57 62.95
N THR A 439 -39.47 10.22 62.44
CA THR A 439 -40.37 9.63 61.44
C THR A 439 -39.88 9.92 60.03
N LEU A 440 -39.74 8.88 59.19
CA LEU A 440 -39.48 9.04 57.76
C LEU A 440 -40.76 8.78 56.96
N THR A 441 -41.28 9.81 56.31
CA THR A 441 -42.47 9.74 55.45
C THR A 441 -42.04 9.80 53.99
N LEU A 442 -42.51 8.84 53.17
CA LEU A 442 -42.25 8.82 51.73
C LEU A 442 -43.58 9.01 50.99
N ASP A 443 -43.63 9.98 50.11
CA ASP A 443 -44.78 10.31 49.26
C ASP A 443 -44.30 10.51 47.81
N CYS A 444 -43.97 9.38 47.18
CA CYS A 444 -43.39 9.34 45.84
C CYS A 444 -44.27 8.46 44.94
N PRO A 445 -45.45 8.96 44.49
CA PRO A 445 -46.26 8.25 43.51
C PRO A 445 -45.49 8.02 42.20
N SER A 446 -45.86 6.97 41.46
CA SER A 446 -45.34 6.73 40.11
C SER A 446 -45.59 7.95 39.22
N LEU A 447 -44.56 8.36 38.47
CA LEU A 447 -44.65 9.48 37.55
C LEU A 447 -45.26 9.04 36.21
N PRO A 448 -45.87 9.96 35.43
CA PRO A 448 -46.51 9.65 34.15
C PRO A 448 -45.58 9.06 33.08
N GLU A 449 -44.29 9.39 33.15
CA GLU A 449 -43.26 8.92 32.22
C GLU A 449 -41.89 8.82 32.93
N PRO A 450 -40.98 7.95 32.43
CA PRO A 450 -39.61 7.88 32.94
C PRO A 450 -38.83 9.16 32.61
N LEU A 451 -37.99 9.61 33.54
CA LEU A 451 -37.12 10.77 33.33
C LEU A 451 -35.72 10.35 32.93
N TYR A 452 -35.12 11.13 32.04
CA TYR A 452 -33.73 10.99 31.63
C TYR A 452 -32.82 11.59 32.69
N VAL A 453 -32.24 10.73 33.54
CA VAL A 453 -31.32 11.14 34.60
C VAL A 453 -30.08 10.26 34.60
N ASP A 454 -28.97 10.82 35.06
CA ASP A 454 -27.83 10.04 35.49
C ASP A 454 -28.13 9.45 36.88
N ARG A 455 -28.24 8.12 36.96
CA ARG A 455 -28.70 7.43 38.17
C ARG A 455 -27.72 7.59 39.34
N GLU A 456 -26.42 7.69 39.09
CA GLU A 456 -25.42 7.91 40.13
C GLU A 456 -25.45 9.34 40.67
N MET A 457 -25.54 10.32 39.77
CA MET A 457 -25.71 11.72 40.16
C MET A 457 -26.99 11.93 40.95
N TRP A 458 -28.10 11.30 40.53
CA TRP A 458 -29.37 11.35 41.26
C TRP A 458 -29.24 10.74 42.66
N ALA A 459 -28.56 9.60 42.79
CA ALA A 459 -28.28 9.00 44.09
C ALA A 459 -27.48 9.94 44.99
N LYS A 460 -26.43 10.60 44.48
CA LYS A 460 -25.65 11.60 45.22
C LYS A 460 -26.52 12.77 45.67
N ILE A 461 -27.45 13.25 44.83
CA ILE A 461 -28.39 14.33 45.17
C ILE A 461 -29.26 13.94 46.36
N VAL A 462 -29.98 12.81 46.26
CA VAL A 462 -30.95 12.36 47.27
C VAL A 462 -30.26 12.05 48.60
N LEU A 463 -29.14 11.32 48.57
CA LEU A 463 -28.39 10.92 49.77
C LEU A 463 -27.79 12.13 50.50
N ASN A 464 -27.29 13.15 49.79
CA ASN A 464 -26.78 14.37 50.44
C ASN A 464 -27.89 15.18 51.11
N LEU A 465 -29.04 15.33 50.47
CA LEU A 465 -30.18 16.04 51.06
C LEU A 465 -30.72 15.31 52.30
N LEU A 466 -30.87 13.98 52.23
CA LEU A 466 -31.33 13.16 53.36
C LEU A 466 -30.34 13.16 54.53
N SER A 467 -29.04 13.06 54.24
CA SER A 467 -27.99 13.14 55.26
C SER A 467 -28.02 14.50 55.97
N ASN A 468 -28.18 15.60 55.23
CA ASN A 468 -28.34 16.93 55.82
C ASN A 468 -29.62 17.06 56.67
N ALA A 469 -30.76 16.60 56.14
CA ALA A 469 -32.03 16.61 56.86
C ALA A 469 -31.93 15.82 58.19
N PHE A 470 -31.30 14.64 58.17
CA PHE A 470 -31.06 13.83 59.36
C PHE A 470 -30.21 14.56 60.41
N LYS A 471 -29.11 15.15 59.95
CA LYS A 471 -28.12 15.82 60.79
C LYS A 471 -28.68 17.02 61.56
N HIS A 472 -29.66 17.70 60.98
CA HIS A 472 -30.24 18.93 61.50
C HIS A 472 -31.61 18.74 62.15
N THR A 473 -32.15 17.51 62.15
CA THR A 473 -33.42 17.16 62.80
C THR A 473 -33.22 16.33 64.05
N PHE A 474 -33.67 16.84 65.19
CA PHE A 474 -33.54 16.16 66.49
C PHE A 474 -34.83 15.49 66.96
N GLN A 475 -35.98 16.10 66.65
CA GLN A 475 -37.32 15.61 66.97
C GLN A 475 -38.24 15.86 65.77
N GLY A 476 -39.30 15.06 65.64
CA GLY A 476 -40.24 15.13 64.52
C GLY A 476 -39.89 14.15 63.40
N GLY A 477 -39.74 14.63 62.17
CA GLY A 477 -39.57 13.75 61.02
C GLY A 477 -39.05 14.44 59.76
N ILE A 478 -38.74 13.61 58.78
CA ILE A 478 -38.27 14.00 57.45
C ILE A 478 -39.25 13.42 56.44
N THR A 479 -39.69 14.25 55.50
CA THR A 479 -40.63 13.89 54.45
C THR A 479 -39.95 14.04 53.10
N VAL A 480 -39.91 12.95 52.33
CA VAL A 480 -39.47 12.95 50.92
C VAL A 480 -40.71 12.85 50.06
N ARG A 481 -40.93 13.86 49.22
CA ARG A 481 -42.01 13.85 48.22
C ARG A 481 -41.44 13.92 46.81
N LEU A 482 -42.00 13.14 45.90
CA LEU A 482 -41.73 13.28 44.47
C LEU A 482 -43.07 13.45 43.76
N ALA A 483 -43.29 14.62 43.16
CA ALA A 483 -44.55 14.96 42.53
C ALA A 483 -44.35 15.41 41.08
N TRP A 484 -45.36 15.18 40.25
CA TRP A 484 -45.44 15.74 38.91
C TRP A 484 -46.19 17.08 38.96
N LEU A 485 -45.52 18.17 38.61
CA LEU A 485 -46.07 19.53 38.65
C LEU A 485 -45.71 20.26 37.36
N ASP A 486 -46.70 20.79 36.65
CA ASP A 486 -46.54 21.64 35.46
C ASP A 486 -45.60 21.07 34.38
N GLY A 487 -45.62 19.74 34.17
CA GLY A 487 -44.75 19.09 33.19
C GLY A 487 -43.29 18.97 33.62
N ALA A 488 -43.04 18.96 34.94
CA ALA A 488 -41.74 18.73 35.55
C ALA A 488 -41.86 17.72 36.71
N ALA A 489 -40.80 16.96 36.96
CA ALA A 489 -40.69 16.18 38.19
C ALA A 489 -40.08 17.03 39.29
N GLN A 490 -40.73 17.10 40.44
CA GLN A 490 -40.28 17.88 41.58
C GLN A 490 -40.00 16.98 42.79
N LEU A 491 -38.72 16.91 43.18
CA LEU A 491 -38.28 16.28 44.43
C LEU A 491 -38.29 17.32 45.55
N THR A 492 -38.98 17.01 46.64
CA THR A 492 -38.99 17.82 47.87
C THR A 492 -38.47 16.99 49.04
N VAL A 493 -37.41 17.47 49.70
CA VAL A 493 -36.92 16.92 50.97
C VAL A 493 -37.18 17.95 52.06
N GLU A 494 -38.11 17.64 52.96
CA GLU A 494 -38.58 18.50 54.03
C GLU A 494 -38.20 17.91 55.39
N ASP A 495 -37.59 18.72 56.25
CA ASP A 495 -37.16 18.34 57.59
C ASP A 495 -37.81 19.25 58.64
N SER A 496 -38.18 18.71 59.81
CA SER A 496 -38.70 19.48 60.94
C SER A 496 -37.59 19.92 61.92
N GLY A 497 -36.38 20.13 61.40
CA GLY A 497 -35.18 20.41 62.17
C GLY A 497 -35.06 21.88 62.59
N VAL A 498 -33.82 22.30 62.85
CA VAL A 498 -33.52 23.64 63.40
C VAL A 498 -33.84 24.79 62.46
N GLY A 499 -34.07 24.52 61.17
CA GLY A 499 -34.24 25.56 60.15
C GLY A 499 -32.97 26.38 59.90
N ILE A 500 -33.00 27.21 58.86
CA ILE A 500 -31.88 28.00 58.35
C ILE A 500 -32.27 29.50 58.44
N PRO A 501 -31.41 30.36 59.01
CA PRO A 501 -31.62 31.81 59.02
C PRO A 501 -31.77 32.40 57.62
N THR A 502 -32.64 33.39 57.44
CA THR A 502 -32.97 33.97 56.12
C THR A 502 -31.76 34.62 55.43
N ASP A 503 -30.83 35.18 56.21
CA ASP A 503 -29.57 35.79 55.76
C ASP A 503 -28.52 34.76 55.30
N GLU A 504 -28.66 33.50 55.72
CA GLU A 504 -27.75 32.40 55.38
C GLU A 504 -28.19 31.66 54.10
N ILE A 505 -29.48 31.74 53.72
CA ILE A 505 -30.04 31.07 52.54
C ILE A 505 -29.29 31.41 51.23
N PRO A 506 -28.97 32.68 50.90
CA PRO A 506 -28.26 33.00 49.66
C PRO A 506 -26.83 32.45 49.59
N GLN A 507 -26.24 32.12 50.74
CA GLN A 507 -24.86 31.65 50.85
C GLN A 507 -24.76 30.13 51.00
N LEU A 508 -25.90 29.44 51.13
CA LEU A 508 -25.97 28.02 51.46
C LEU A 508 -25.31 27.10 50.41
N PHE A 509 -25.30 27.54 49.15
CA PHE A 509 -24.65 26.81 48.06
C PHE A 509 -23.21 27.29 47.78
N ARG A 510 -22.66 28.23 48.57
CA ARG A 510 -21.26 28.62 48.46
C ARG A 510 -20.35 27.52 49.01
N ARG A 511 -19.22 27.32 48.33
CA ARG A 511 -18.21 26.33 48.69
C ARG A 511 -17.64 26.61 50.08
N PHE A 512 -17.47 25.57 50.90
CA PHE A 512 -16.94 25.63 52.27
C PHE A 512 -17.77 26.50 53.24
N HIS A 513 -18.95 26.93 52.82
CA HIS A 513 -19.81 27.77 53.65
C HIS A 513 -20.58 26.91 54.65
N ARG A 514 -20.69 27.40 55.89
CA ARG A 514 -21.41 26.75 56.99
C ARG A 514 -22.12 27.81 57.82
N VAL A 515 -23.38 27.53 58.15
CA VAL A 515 -24.19 28.36 59.06
C VAL A 515 -23.58 28.36 60.45
N LYS A 516 -23.15 29.53 60.95
CA LYS A 516 -22.49 29.67 62.26
C LYS A 516 -23.52 29.63 63.39
N GLY A 517 -23.28 28.80 64.41
CA GLY A 517 -24.12 28.74 65.63
C GLY A 517 -25.40 27.90 65.51
N ALA A 518 -25.64 27.21 64.39
CA ALA A 518 -26.78 26.31 64.23
C ALA A 518 -26.63 25.03 65.09
N GLN A 519 -27.67 24.66 65.84
CA GLN A 519 -27.74 23.37 66.55
C GLN A 519 -27.67 22.23 65.51
N SER A 520 -26.73 21.31 65.67
CA SER A 520 -26.53 20.18 64.78
C SER A 520 -26.09 18.96 65.59
N ARG A 521 -26.46 17.74 65.16
CA ARG A 521 -26.07 16.50 65.85
C ARG A 521 -24.53 16.36 65.96
N THR A 522 -23.77 17.07 65.12
CA THR A 522 -22.32 17.18 65.20
C THR A 522 -21.82 18.59 64.79
N HIS A 523 -20.66 19.03 65.30
CA HIS A 523 -19.97 20.26 64.83
C HIS A 523 -19.26 20.07 63.47
N GLU A 524 -19.54 18.97 62.77
CA GLU A 524 -18.66 18.39 61.76
C GLU A 524 -19.34 18.38 60.38
N GLY A 525 -18.89 19.21 59.45
CA GLY A 525 -19.37 19.24 58.06
C GLY A 525 -18.40 20.02 57.16
N THR A 526 -18.26 19.62 55.90
CA THR A 526 -17.26 20.15 54.96
C THR A 526 -17.71 21.40 54.21
N GLY A 527 -19.02 21.66 54.15
CA GLY A 527 -19.59 22.76 53.37
C GLY A 527 -19.53 22.54 51.84
N ILE A 528 -19.30 21.31 51.38
CA ILE A 528 -19.18 20.96 49.95
C ILE A 528 -20.44 20.26 49.42
N GLY A 529 -21.18 19.54 50.28
CA GLY A 529 -22.28 18.67 49.84
C GLY A 529 -23.39 19.42 49.08
N LEU A 530 -23.81 20.59 49.55
CA LEU A 530 -24.87 21.36 48.90
C LEU A 530 -24.41 22.05 47.61
N SER A 531 -23.16 22.52 47.54
CA SER A 531 -22.60 23.04 46.27
C SER A 531 -22.49 21.93 45.22
N LEU A 532 -22.14 20.71 45.62
CA LEU A 532 -22.15 19.55 44.72
C LEU A 532 -23.57 19.24 44.23
N VAL A 533 -24.56 19.22 45.12
CA VAL A 533 -25.97 19.04 44.73
C VAL A 533 -26.40 20.10 43.71
N GLN A 534 -26.01 21.37 43.91
CA GLN A 534 -26.34 22.43 42.96
C GLN A 534 -25.77 22.16 41.57
N GLU A 535 -24.49 21.79 41.47
CA GLU A 535 -23.85 21.49 40.18
C GLU A 535 -24.46 20.26 39.50
N LEU A 536 -24.75 19.18 40.26
CA LEU A 536 -25.40 17.98 39.73
C LEU A 536 -26.84 18.25 39.27
N VAL A 537 -27.57 19.16 39.93
CA VAL A 537 -28.90 19.58 39.46
C VAL A 537 -28.79 20.42 38.20
N HIS A 538 -27.78 21.30 38.10
CA HIS A 538 -27.53 22.08 36.87
C HIS A 538 -27.14 21.20 35.70
N SER A 539 -26.35 20.13 35.90
CA SER A 539 -26.04 19.18 34.83
C SER A 539 -27.30 18.50 34.29
N HIS A 540 -28.32 18.30 35.10
CA HIS A 540 -29.63 17.80 34.66
C HIS A 540 -30.55 18.90 34.08
N SER A 541 -30.03 20.10 33.79
CA SER A 541 -30.82 21.28 33.42
C SER A 541 -31.96 21.59 34.40
N GLY A 542 -31.78 21.20 35.65
CA GLY A 542 -32.75 21.36 36.74
C GLY A 542 -32.53 22.63 37.54
N LEU A 543 -33.45 22.89 38.47
CA LEU A 543 -33.37 24.01 39.42
C LEU A 543 -33.48 23.50 40.85
N ILE A 544 -32.63 24.00 41.73
CA ILE A 544 -32.73 23.79 43.18
C ILE A 544 -33.14 25.08 43.90
N ARG A 545 -34.08 24.98 44.84
CA ARG A 545 -34.55 26.05 45.72
C ARG A 545 -34.59 25.56 47.16
N VAL A 546 -34.48 26.48 48.11
CA VAL A 546 -34.61 26.18 49.54
C VAL A 546 -35.59 27.16 50.18
N GLU A 547 -36.51 26.62 50.96
CA GLU A 547 -37.44 27.37 51.81
C GLU A 547 -37.19 26.92 53.25
N SER A 548 -36.93 27.87 54.15
CA SER A 548 -36.62 27.50 55.54
C SER A 548 -37.06 28.59 56.50
N VAL A 549 -37.50 28.16 57.68
CA VAL A 549 -37.87 29.05 58.79
C VAL A 549 -37.14 28.56 60.02
N LEU A 550 -36.32 29.44 60.62
CA LEU A 550 -35.56 29.13 61.82
C LEU A 550 -36.48 28.59 62.93
N GLY A 551 -36.10 27.45 63.51
CA GLY A 551 -36.82 26.74 64.55
C GLY A 551 -38.03 25.91 64.07
N ARG A 552 -38.38 25.91 62.78
CA ARG A 552 -39.48 25.10 62.22
C ARG A 552 -39.03 24.00 61.26
N GLY A 553 -37.89 24.18 60.59
CA GLY A 553 -37.36 23.21 59.64
C GLY A 553 -37.00 23.81 58.29
N SER A 554 -36.58 22.96 57.35
CA SER A 554 -36.19 23.36 56.00
C SER A 554 -36.80 22.47 54.93
N ARG A 555 -36.97 23.02 53.74
CA ARG A 555 -37.50 22.35 52.57
C ARG A 555 -36.60 22.62 51.38
N PHE A 556 -35.99 21.56 50.85
CA PHE A 556 -35.20 21.59 49.62
C PHE A 556 -36.04 21.08 48.46
N ILE A 557 -36.10 21.87 47.38
CA ILE A 557 -36.99 21.63 46.23
C ILE A 557 -36.12 21.56 44.98
N ILE A 558 -36.12 20.42 44.29
CA ILE A 558 -35.42 20.21 43.02
C ILE A 558 -36.46 19.98 41.94
N THR A 559 -36.35 20.69 40.82
CA THR A 559 -37.24 20.58 39.66
C THR A 559 -36.45 20.13 38.43
N LEU A 560 -36.87 19.03 37.82
CA LEU A 560 -36.30 18.49 36.58
C LEU A 560 -37.29 18.61 35.42
N LYS A 561 -36.78 19.01 34.24
CA LYS A 561 -37.56 19.06 33.01
C LYS A 561 -37.82 17.66 32.47
N THR A 562 -38.90 17.49 31.72
CA THR A 562 -39.28 16.21 31.13
C THR A 562 -38.79 16.07 29.69
N GLY A 563 -38.87 14.85 29.16
CA GLY A 563 -38.29 14.50 27.85
C GLY A 563 -36.76 14.62 27.81
N SER A 564 -36.19 14.47 26.62
CA SER A 564 -34.74 14.51 26.41
C SER A 564 -34.26 15.69 25.54
N ALA A 565 -35.17 16.51 25.00
CA ALA A 565 -34.84 17.59 24.06
C ALA A 565 -33.94 18.70 24.65
N HIS A 566 -33.84 18.77 25.98
CA HIS A 566 -32.99 19.70 26.70
C HIS A 566 -31.60 19.12 27.03
N LEU A 567 -31.36 17.86 26.69
CA LEU A 567 -30.12 17.12 26.97
C LEU A 567 -29.29 16.92 25.68
N PRO A 568 -27.96 16.79 25.79
CA PRO A 568 -27.10 16.48 24.65
C PRO A 568 -27.43 15.10 24.07
N ALA A 569 -27.64 15.02 22.74
CA ALA A 569 -28.09 13.78 22.08
C ALA A 569 -27.07 12.62 22.17
N ASP A 570 -25.80 12.95 22.28
CA ASP A 570 -24.65 12.04 22.44
C ASP A 570 -24.53 11.43 23.84
N GLN A 571 -25.25 11.96 24.83
CA GLN A 571 -25.16 11.58 26.24
C GLN A 571 -26.37 10.77 26.73
N ILE A 572 -27.29 10.40 25.83
CA ILE A 572 -28.51 9.65 26.16
C ILE A 572 -28.27 8.16 25.90
N GLY A 573 -28.36 7.35 26.96
CA GLY A 573 -28.15 5.90 26.92
C GLY A 573 -29.45 5.08 26.82
N PRO A 574 -29.36 3.79 26.43
CA PRO A 574 -30.50 2.87 26.43
C PRO A 574 -30.95 2.50 27.86
N ALA A 575 -32.15 1.90 27.98
CA ALA A 575 -32.83 1.66 29.26
C ALA A 575 -32.26 0.49 30.10
N ASP A 576 -31.31 -0.29 29.58
CA ASP A 576 -30.83 -1.52 30.23
C ASP A 576 -29.45 -1.32 30.89
N GLY A 577 -29.47 -1.11 32.21
CA GLY A 577 -28.29 -1.09 33.07
C GLY A 577 -28.65 -1.46 34.50
N ASP A 578 -27.99 -2.49 35.04
CA ASP A 578 -28.24 -3.02 36.39
C ASP A 578 -27.82 -2.02 37.49
N ILE A 579 -28.49 -2.07 38.64
CA ILE A 579 -28.43 -1.01 39.68
C ILE A 579 -27.15 -1.13 40.51
N THR A 580 -26.13 -0.30 40.24
CA THR A 580 -24.88 -0.23 41.03
C THR A 580 -24.92 0.79 42.20
N GLY A 581 -26.09 1.33 42.57
CA GLY A 581 -26.24 2.34 43.62
C GLY A 581 -26.07 1.85 45.09
N GLY A 582 -26.02 0.53 45.32
CA GLY A 582 -26.04 -0.05 46.67
C GLY A 582 -24.81 0.26 47.53
N ARG A 583 -23.63 0.44 46.92
CA ARG A 583 -22.37 0.72 47.66
C ARG A 583 -22.29 2.15 48.18
N ALA A 584 -22.79 3.13 47.43
CA ALA A 584 -22.78 4.54 47.84
C ALA A 584 -23.74 4.80 49.00
N ALA A 585 -24.93 4.19 48.98
CA ALA A 585 -25.94 4.38 50.01
C ALA A 585 -25.49 3.87 51.40
N ALA A 586 -24.75 2.76 51.46
CA ALA A 586 -24.24 2.19 52.72
C ALA A 586 -23.36 3.18 53.50
N ALA A 587 -22.47 3.91 52.81
CA ALA A 587 -21.56 4.88 53.44
C ALA A 587 -22.29 6.08 54.09
N TYR A 588 -23.35 6.58 53.45
CA TYR A 588 -24.16 7.68 54.00
C TYR A 588 -25.00 7.23 55.21
N VAL A 589 -25.45 5.97 55.23
CA VAL A 589 -26.23 5.40 56.34
C VAL A 589 -25.34 5.06 57.53
N GLU A 590 -24.16 4.48 57.31
CA GLU A 590 -23.17 4.25 58.38
C GLU A 590 -22.79 5.56 59.09
N GLU A 591 -22.59 6.64 58.32
CA GLU A 591 -22.33 7.97 58.87
C GLU A 591 -23.52 8.50 59.68
N ALA A 592 -24.75 8.32 59.21
CA ALA A 592 -25.95 8.71 59.96
C ALA A 592 -26.08 7.91 61.27
N LEU A 593 -25.86 6.60 61.23
CA LEU A 593 -25.88 5.74 62.43
C LEU A 593 -24.80 6.12 63.44
N HIS A 594 -23.70 6.72 62.97
CA HIS A 594 -22.61 7.18 63.82
C HIS A 594 -22.95 8.41 64.68
N TRP A 595 -23.97 9.20 64.33
CA TRP A 595 -24.36 10.40 65.08
C TRP A 595 -25.33 10.13 66.24
N LEU A 596 -25.61 8.86 66.54
CA LEU A 596 -26.48 8.44 67.63
C LEU A 596 -25.66 7.98 68.85
N PRO A 597 -26.01 8.40 70.08
CA PRO A 597 -25.31 7.94 71.27
C PRO A 597 -25.49 6.42 71.45
N ALA A 598 -24.40 5.70 71.71
CA ALA A 598 -24.43 4.27 72.00
C ALA A 598 -25.15 4.03 73.34
N GLN A 599 -26.28 3.33 73.34
CA GLN A 599 -26.87 2.82 74.58
C GLN A 599 -26.13 1.54 75.02
N PRO A 600 -25.68 1.45 76.29
CA PRO A 600 -25.21 0.21 76.85
C PRO A 600 -26.41 -0.67 77.21
N GLY A 601 -26.54 -1.81 76.53
CA GLY A 601 -27.45 -2.89 76.94
C GLY A 601 -28.73 -3.00 76.11
N ALA A 602 -28.61 -3.57 74.91
CA ALA A 602 -29.70 -4.31 74.27
C ALA A 602 -29.06 -5.40 73.39
N GLY A 603 -28.85 -6.59 73.96
CA GLY A 603 -28.49 -7.75 73.19
C GLY A 603 -29.70 -8.24 72.40
N ALA A 604 -29.51 -8.49 71.09
CA ALA A 604 -30.10 -9.60 70.34
C ALA A 604 -29.84 -9.44 68.83
N GLY A 605 -29.39 -10.55 68.21
CA GLY A 605 -29.79 -10.92 66.86
C GLY A 605 -28.82 -10.56 65.73
N GLU A 606 -27.69 -11.26 65.64
CA GLU A 606 -27.04 -11.42 64.32
C GLU A 606 -27.97 -12.21 63.39
N PRO A 607 -28.19 -11.78 62.13
CA PRO A 607 -28.89 -12.59 61.15
C PRO A 607 -28.07 -13.84 60.84
N TYR A 608 -28.63 -15.01 61.19
CA TYR A 608 -28.17 -16.30 60.74
C TYR A 608 -28.34 -16.40 59.22
N PHE A 609 -27.23 -16.31 58.47
CA PHE A 609 -27.14 -16.77 57.09
C PHE A 609 -26.66 -18.23 57.13
N PRO A 610 -27.28 -19.17 56.38
CA PRO A 610 -26.82 -20.56 56.38
C PRO A 610 -25.39 -20.63 55.83
N GLU A 611 -24.48 -21.24 56.59
CA GLU A 611 -23.16 -21.62 56.11
C GLU A 611 -23.31 -22.59 54.93
N ALA A 612 -23.15 -22.08 53.71
CA ALA A 612 -22.71 -22.93 52.61
C ALA A 612 -21.23 -23.23 52.87
N GLU A 613 -20.91 -24.52 53.05
CA GLU A 613 -19.57 -25.04 53.27
C GLU A 613 -18.56 -24.39 52.31
N ALA A 614 -17.63 -23.63 52.87
CA ALA A 614 -16.44 -23.22 52.14
C ALA A 614 -15.69 -24.49 51.72
N PRO A 615 -15.37 -24.68 50.43
CA PRO A 615 -14.57 -25.82 50.02
C PRO A 615 -13.22 -25.72 50.72
N LYS A 616 -12.88 -26.74 51.53
CA LYS A 616 -11.56 -26.90 52.10
C LYS A 616 -10.52 -26.73 51.00
N ALA A 617 -9.64 -25.77 51.17
CA ALA A 617 -8.52 -25.54 50.27
C ALA A 617 -7.78 -26.87 50.05
N PRO A 618 -7.57 -27.31 48.80
CA PRO A 618 -6.68 -28.44 48.56
C PRO A 618 -5.28 -28.04 49.03
N SER A 619 -4.71 -28.84 49.93
CA SER A 619 -3.29 -28.84 50.23
C SER A 619 -2.52 -28.86 48.90
N SER A 620 -1.78 -27.79 48.63
CA SER A 620 -1.10 -27.61 47.34
C SER A 620 -0.10 -28.73 47.08
N PRO A 621 -0.05 -29.28 45.85
CA PRO A 621 1.08 -30.07 45.41
C PRO A 621 2.32 -29.17 45.30
N ALA A 622 3.49 -29.73 45.59
CA ALA A 622 4.79 -29.06 45.56
C ALA A 622 5.19 -28.65 44.13
N GLY A 623 4.65 -27.54 43.63
CA GLY A 623 5.08 -26.83 42.42
C GLY A 623 5.63 -25.44 42.75
N PRO A 624 6.36 -24.80 41.82
CA PRO A 624 6.89 -23.45 42.02
C PRO A 624 5.75 -22.43 42.23
N ARG A 625 5.92 -21.53 43.22
CA ARG A 625 4.94 -20.47 43.52
C ARG A 625 4.91 -19.46 42.35
N PRO A 626 3.74 -18.93 41.97
CA PRO A 626 3.66 -17.91 40.92
C PRO A 626 4.44 -16.66 41.31
N ARG A 627 5.14 -16.07 40.34
CA ARG A 627 5.97 -14.87 40.55
C ARG A 627 5.17 -13.62 40.22
N ILE A 628 5.05 -12.71 41.18
CA ILE A 628 4.39 -11.42 41.02
C ILE A 628 5.45 -10.33 41.08
N LEU A 629 5.50 -9.49 40.06
CA LEU A 629 6.29 -8.25 40.08
C LEU A 629 5.41 -7.10 40.58
N TRP A 630 5.86 -6.35 41.57
CA TRP A 630 5.16 -5.20 42.13
C TRP A 630 5.99 -3.93 41.98
N ALA A 631 5.51 -2.96 41.22
CA ALA A 631 6.16 -1.66 41.01
C ALA A 631 5.35 -0.54 41.68
N ASP A 632 5.96 0.18 42.62
CA ASP A 632 5.37 1.35 43.28
C ASP A 632 6.52 2.17 43.88
N ASP A 633 6.48 3.49 43.80
CA ASP A 633 7.55 4.38 44.26
C ASP A 633 7.59 4.51 45.79
N ASN A 634 6.46 4.28 46.44
CA ASN A 634 6.30 4.35 47.89
C ASN A 634 6.79 3.06 48.58
N ALA A 635 7.83 3.19 49.40
CA ALA A 635 8.43 2.07 50.12
C ALA A 635 7.45 1.36 51.08
N ASP A 636 6.59 2.11 51.77
CA ASP A 636 5.62 1.55 52.71
C ASP A 636 4.52 0.79 51.96
N MET A 637 4.10 1.26 50.78
CA MET A 637 3.16 0.54 49.92
C MET A 637 3.76 -0.76 49.39
N ARG A 638 5.04 -0.75 48.98
CA ARG A 638 5.80 -1.98 48.66
C ARG A 638 5.78 -2.97 49.82
N HIS A 639 6.10 -2.53 51.03
CA HIS A 639 6.05 -3.41 52.20
C HIS A 639 4.64 -3.95 52.49
N TYR A 640 3.62 -3.10 52.39
CA TYR A 640 2.23 -3.49 52.66
C TYR A 640 1.71 -4.53 51.64
N VAL A 641 1.89 -4.30 50.34
CA VAL A 641 1.45 -5.23 49.28
C VAL A 641 2.24 -6.54 49.33
N THR A 642 3.56 -6.49 49.54
CA THR A 642 4.38 -7.69 49.72
C THR A 642 3.91 -8.51 50.93
N ARG A 643 3.53 -7.87 52.05
CA ARG A 643 2.96 -8.56 53.22
C ARG A 643 1.63 -9.24 52.90
N ILE A 644 0.75 -8.58 52.14
CA ILE A 644 -0.56 -9.13 51.73
C ILE A 644 -0.40 -10.38 50.86
N LEU A 645 0.52 -10.35 49.89
CA LEU A 645 0.64 -11.37 48.83
C LEU A 645 1.69 -12.46 49.13
N GLY A 646 2.70 -12.17 49.96
CA GLY A 646 3.84 -13.07 50.20
C GLY A 646 3.49 -14.41 50.86
N GLY A 647 2.30 -14.54 51.44
CA GLY A 647 1.80 -15.82 51.97
C GLY A 647 1.47 -16.86 50.89
N SER A 648 1.17 -16.43 49.66
CA SER A 648 0.71 -17.32 48.58
C SER A 648 1.54 -17.23 47.30
N TYR A 649 2.34 -16.17 47.13
CA TYR A 649 3.07 -15.87 45.90
C TYR A 649 4.52 -15.47 46.20
N GLU A 650 5.40 -15.61 45.22
CA GLU A 650 6.74 -15.02 45.27
C GLU A 650 6.64 -13.58 44.74
N VAL A 651 6.85 -12.59 45.61
CA VAL A 651 6.65 -11.17 45.27
C VAL A 651 7.99 -10.47 45.17
N LEU A 652 8.32 -9.98 43.97
CA LEU A 652 9.46 -9.10 43.73
C LEU A 652 8.96 -7.64 43.70
N ALA A 653 9.30 -6.85 44.70
CA ALA A 653 8.93 -5.44 44.76
C ALA A 653 10.07 -4.55 44.24
N VAL A 654 9.76 -3.61 43.35
CA VAL A 654 10.71 -2.69 42.70
C VAL A 654 10.24 -1.23 42.81
N PRO A 655 11.17 -0.26 42.83
CA PRO A 655 10.84 1.12 43.17
C PRO A 655 10.26 1.97 42.02
N ASP A 656 10.35 1.53 40.77
CA ASP A 656 9.90 2.32 39.62
C ASP A 656 9.62 1.42 38.40
N GLY A 657 9.03 2.00 37.35
CA GLY A 657 8.69 1.26 36.14
C GLY A 657 9.92 0.80 35.35
N ARG A 658 11.07 1.48 35.45
CA ARG A 658 12.28 1.10 34.71
C ARG A 658 12.88 -0.19 35.28
N ALA A 659 13.01 -0.27 36.60
CA ALA A 659 13.41 -1.46 37.33
C ALA A 659 12.39 -2.60 37.13
N ALA A 660 11.09 -2.27 37.04
CA ALA A 660 10.06 -3.25 36.71
C ALA A 660 10.24 -3.84 35.31
N LEU A 661 10.49 -3.00 34.30
CA LEU A 661 10.74 -3.47 32.95
C LEU A 661 12.01 -4.35 32.89
N GLU A 662 13.10 -3.92 33.53
CA GLU A 662 14.35 -4.70 33.57
C GLU A 662 14.15 -6.07 34.26
N ALA A 663 13.44 -6.09 35.39
CA ALA A 663 13.09 -7.32 36.09
C ALA A 663 12.18 -8.23 35.24
N ALA A 664 11.19 -7.66 34.56
CA ALA A 664 10.26 -8.41 33.72
C ALA A 664 10.93 -9.01 32.48
N LEU A 665 11.88 -8.30 31.86
CA LEU A 665 12.60 -8.77 30.68
C LEU A 665 13.70 -9.79 31.03
N SER A 666 14.35 -9.65 32.19
CA SER A 666 15.34 -10.61 32.65
C SER A 666 14.71 -11.94 33.08
N ALA A 667 13.55 -11.88 33.74
CA ALA A 667 12.86 -13.05 34.25
C ALA A 667 11.34 -12.81 34.28
N PRO A 668 10.61 -13.15 33.18
CA PRO A 668 9.18 -12.86 33.05
C PRO A 668 8.34 -13.33 34.24
N PRO A 669 7.58 -12.43 34.90
CA PRO A 669 6.70 -12.80 35.99
C PRO A 669 5.40 -13.43 35.48
N ASP A 670 4.64 -14.04 36.37
CA ASP A 670 3.31 -14.56 36.06
C ASP A 670 2.22 -13.47 36.10
N LEU A 671 2.48 -12.36 36.81
CA LEU A 671 1.62 -11.19 36.87
C LEU A 671 2.43 -9.94 37.27
N VAL A 672 2.09 -8.78 36.69
CA VAL A 672 2.63 -7.47 37.07
C VAL A 672 1.55 -6.67 37.77
N LEU A 673 1.84 -6.21 38.98
CA LEU A 673 1.14 -5.14 39.66
C LEU A 673 1.98 -3.87 39.48
N SER A 674 1.35 -2.75 39.11
CA SER A 674 2.07 -1.48 38.94
C SER A 674 1.23 -0.32 39.45
N ASP A 675 1.84 0.61 40.17
CA ASP A 675 1.26 1.94 40.34
C ASP A 675 1.20 2.67 39.00
N VAL A 676 0.23 3.56 38.84
CA VAL A 676 0.08 4.36 37.61
C VAL A 676 1.09 5.51 37.59
N MET A 677 1.30 6.19 38.71
CA MET A 677 2.18 7.36 38.80
C MET A 677 3.51 6.94 39.42
N MET A 678 4.56 6.82 38.61
CA MET A 678 5.92 6.48 39.08
C MET A 678 6.96 7.33 38.34
N PRO A 679 8.11 7.63 38.96
CA PRO A 679 9.22 8.32 38.30
C PRO A 679 9.84 7.48 37.19
N GLU A 680 10.51 8.16 36.25
CA GLU A 680 11.16 7.61 35.04
C GLU A 680 10.22 6.96 34.02
N LEU A 681 9.56 5.87 34.41
CA LEU A 681 8.60 5.13 33.61
C LEU A 681 7.33 4.94 34.42
N ASP A 682 6.25 5.60 33.99
CA ASP A 682 4.94 5.50 34.61
C ASP A 682 4.26 4.15 34.29
N GLY A 683 3.17 3.82 35.00
CA GLY A 683 2.50 2.52 34.86
C GLY A 683 1.95 2.26 33.45
N PHE A 684 1.51 3.32 32.74
CA PHE A 684 1.08 3.22 31.35
C PHE A 684 2.26 3.01 30.38
N GLY A 685 3.37 3.69 30.60
CA GLY A 685 4.61 3.49 29.86
C GLY A 685 5.18 2.08 30.06
N LEU A 686 5.15 1.58 31.30
CA LEU A 686 5.51 0.20 31.63
C LEU A 686 4.59 -0.79 30.90
N LEU A 687 3.26 -0.60 30.98
CA LEU A 687 2.30 -1.43 30.26
C LEU A 687 2.59 -1.47 28.76
N LYS A 688 2.78 -0.30 28.14
CA LYS A 688 3.10 -0.20 26.71
C LYS A 688 4.41 -0.92 26.37
N ALA A 689 5.45 -0.76 27.19
CA ALA A 689 6.72 -1.44 27.01
C ALA A 689 6.60 -2.97 27.14
N LEU A 690 5.86 -3.45 28.15
CA LEU A 690 5.59 -4.88 28.34
C LEU A 690 4.79 -5.47 27.18
N ARG A 691 3.80 -4.72 26.65
CA ARG A 691 3.00 -5.11 25.48
C ARG A 691 3.80 -5.11 24.17
N ALA A 692 4.89 -4.34 24.10
CA ALA A 692 5.73 -4.26 22.90
C ALA A 692 6.77 -5.39 22.80
N ASP A 693 7.17 -6.01 23.92
CA ASP A 693 8.15 -7.12 23.94
C ASP A 693 7.44 -8.48 23.88
N GLU A 694 7.86 -9.35 22.97
CA GLU A 694 7.27 -10.69 22.77
C GLU A 694 7.29 -11.55 24.04
N ARG A 695 8.30 -11.39 24.91
CA ARG A 695 8.44 -12.18 26.14
C ARG A 695 7.43 -11.81 27.22
N THR A 696 6.94 -10.57 27.22
CA THR A 696 6.10 -10.01 28.28
C THR A 696 4.72 -9.58 27.82
N ARG A 697 4.45 -9.55 26.50
CA ARG A 697 3.20 -9.03 25.94
C ARG A 697 1.94 -9.70 26.49
N GLN A 698 2.02 -10.97 26.86
CA GLN A 698 0.91 -11.75 27.40
C GLN A 698 0.83 -11.79 28.92
N VAL A 699 1.81 -11.22 29.63
CA VAL A 699 1.82 -11.22 31.09
C VAL A 699 0.68 -10.31 31.57
N PRO A 700 -0.20 -10.79 32.47
CA PRO A 700 -1.31 -9.97 32.95
C PRO A 700 -0.79 -8.78 33.76
N VAL A 701 -1.32 -7.59 33.51
CA VAL A 701 -0.95 -6.34 34.19
C VAL A 701 -2.17 -5.76 34.90
N ILE A 702 -2.07 -5.54 36.21
CA ILE A 702 -3.09 -4.83 37.00
C ILE A 702 -2.51 -3.49 37.44
N LEU A 703 -3.18 -2.41 37.06
CA LEU A 703 -2.80 -1.05 37.43
C LEU A 703 -3.46 -0.66 38.76
N LEU A 704 -2.67 -0.17 39.70
CA LEU A 704 -3.14 0.45 40.94
C LEU A 704 -3.07 1.97 40.76
N SER A 705 -4.13 2.69 41.11
CA SER A 705 -4.19 4.13 40.82
C SER A 705 -4.88 4.92 41.92
N ALA A 706 -4.38 6.12 42.17
CA ALA A 706 -5.08 7.11 42.97
C ALA A 706 -6.08 7.95 42.18
N ARG A 707 -6.40 7.64 40.91
CA ARG A 707 -7.50 8.29 40.17
C ARG A 707 -8.78 7.48 40.34
N ALA A 708 -9.90 8.15 40.68
CA ALA A 708 -11.21 7.50 40.82
C ALA A 708 -12.15 8.00 39.74
N GLY A 709 -13.04 7.11 39.28
CA GLY A 709 -14.02 7.38 38.24
C GLY A 709 -13.97 6.33 37.14
N GLU A 710 -15.10 6.11 36.49
CA GLU A 710 -15.26 5.12 35.43
C GLU A 710 -14.30 5.37 34.26
N GLU A 711 -14.12 6.64 33.85
CA GLU A 711 -13.21 7.07 32.78
C GLU A 711 -11.75 6.64 32.99
N ALA A 712 -11.21 6.72 34.21
CA ALA A 712 -9.83 6.36 34.49
C ALA A 712 -9.60 4.83 34.50
N SER A 713 -10.64 4.08 34.89
CA SER A 713 -10.65 2.62 34.77
C SER A 713 -10.77 2.19 33.30
N VAL A 714 -11.61 2.89 32.53
CA VAL A 714 -11.75 2.69 31.08
C VAL A 714 -10.44 3.01 30.37
N GLU A 715 -9.79 4.13 30.66
CA GLU A 715 -8.47 4.49 30.11
C GLU A 715 -7.40 3.42 30.42
N GLY A 716 -7.42 2.88 31.65
CA GLY A 716 -6.57 1.75 32.06
C GLY A 716 -6.77 0.50 31.21
N LEU A 717 -8.03 0.11 31.01
CA LEU A 717 -8.41 -1.07 30.23
C LEU A 717 -8.16 -0.87 28.72
N ASP A 718 -8.49 0.31 28.19
CA ASP A 718 -8.27 0.69 26.79
C ASP A 718 -6.77 0.76 26.44
N ALA A 719 -5.92 1.15 27.40
CA ALA A 719 -4.47 1.08 27.27
C ALA A 719 -3.92 -0.36 27.25
N GLY A 720 -4.77 -1.36 27.52
CA GLY A 720 -4.46 -2.78 27.45
C GLY A 720 -4.08 -3.41 28.79
N ALA A 721 -4.41 -2.80 29.93
CA ALA A 721 -4.29 -3.44 31.24
C ALA A 721 -5.36 -4.52 31.37
N ASP A 722 -5.06 -5.59 32.10
CA ASP A 722 -6.02 -6.69 32.34
C ASP A 722 -6.99 -6.35 33.48
N ASP A 723 -6.60 -5.44 34.38
CA ASP A 723 -7.49 -4.90 35.43
C ASP A 723 -6.98 -3.55 35.96
N TYR A 724 -7.88 -2.87 36.68
CA TYR A 724 -7.62 -1.58 37.30
C TYR A 724 -8.18 -1.54 38.73
N LEU A 725 -7.34 -1.15 39.70
CA LEU A 725 -7.70 -1.09 41.12
C LEU A 725 -7.45 0.31 41.71
N VAL A 726 -8.50 0.93 42.24
CA VAL A 726 -8.44 2.28 42.79
C VAL A 726 -7.97 2.27 44.25
N LYS A 727 -7.00 3.13 44.60
CA LYS A 727 -6.54 3.42 45.96
C LYS A 727 -7.53 4.38 46.65
N PRO A 728 -7.95 4.14 47.92
CA PRO A 728 -7.57 3.01 48.78
C PRO A 728 -8.36 1.73 48.47
N PHE A 729 -7.66 0.59 48.51
CA PHE A 729 -8.21 -0.76 48.29
C PHE A 729 -8.10 -1.62 49.55
N SER A 730 -8.94 -2.66 49.64
CA SER A 730 -8.85 -3.66 50.72
C SER A 730 -7.92 -4.82 50.35
N ALA A 731 -7.27 -5.44 51.35
CA ALA A 731 -6.42 -6.61 51.14
C ALA A 731 -7.15 -7.79 50.51
N ARG A 732 -8.46 -7.95 50.82
CA ARG A 732 -9.31 -9.02 50.27
C ARG A 732 -9.58 -8.82 48.78
N GLU A 733 -9.81 -7.57 48.36
CA GLU A 733 -10.05 -7.23 46.95
C GLU A 733 -8.80 -7.48 46.11
N LEU A 734 -7.63 -7.00 46.56
CA LEU A 734 -6.37 -7.21 45.85
C LEU A 734 -6.07 -8.71 45.63
N LYS A 735 -6.24 -9.54 46.68
CA LYS A 735 -6.03 -11.00 46.59
C LYS A 735 -6.97 -11.67 45.58
N ALA A 736 -8.23 -11.24 45.51
CA ALA A 736 -9.21 -11.81 44.59
C ALA A 736 -8.84 -11.53 43.13
N ARG A 737 -8.47 -10.28 42.81
CA ARG A 737 -8.09 -9.87 41.44
C ARG A 737 -6.81 -10.56 40.97
N VAL A 738 -5.79 -10.62 41.81
CA VAL A 738 -4.54 -11.33 41.51
C VAL A 738 -4.80 -12.81 41.18
N ARG A 739 -5.65 -13.48 41.97
CA ARG A 739 -5.98 -14.89 41.73
C ARG A 739 -6.66 -15.11 40.38
N ALA A 740 -7.68 -14.30 40.06
CA ALA A 740 -8.46 -14.44 38.83
C ALA A 740 -7.57 -14.30 37.58
N HIS A 741 -6.70 -13.29 37.56
CA HIS A 741 -5.83 -13.04 36.40
C HIS A 741 -4.72 -14.08 36.22
N LEU A 742 -4.21 -14.64 37.30
CA LEU A 742 -3.28 -15.77 37.22
C LEU A 742 -3.94 -17.03 36.64
N GLU A 743 -5.21 -17.29 36.97
CA GLU A 743 -5.97 -18.42 36.40
C GLU A 743 -6.24 -18.22 34.90
N LEU A 744 -6.66 -17.02 34.48
CA LEU A 744 -6.88 -16.68 33.08
C LEU A 744 -5.60 -16.78 32.24
N ALA A 745 -4.47 -16.28 32.76
CA ALA A 745 -3.19 -16.35 32.07
C ALA A 745 -2.73 -17.81 31.84
N ARG A 746 -2.97 -18.70 32.81
CA ARG A 746 -2.66 -20.13 32.66
C ARG A 746 -3.49 -20.79 31.56
N GLN A 747 -4.78 -20.45 31.45
CA GLN A 747 -5.66 -21.00 30.41
C GLN A 747 -5.24 -20.54 29.01
N ARG A 748 -4.91 -19.24 28.83
CA ARG A 748 -4.43 -18.69 27.54
C ARG A 748 -3.16 -19.38 27.06
N ARG A 749 -2.14 -19.51 27.92
CA ARG A 749 -0.88 -20.22 27.59
C ARG A 749 -1.12 -21.69 27.20
N GLY A 750 -2.19 -22.31 27.72
CA GLY A 750 -2.60 -23.67 27.34
C GLY A 750 -3.15 -23.75 25.91
N LEU A 751 -4.05 -22.84 25.56
CA LEU A 751 -4.70 -22.79 24.24
C LEU A 751 -3.74 -22.40 23.10
N GLU A 752 -2.81 -21.47 23.35
CA GLU A 752 -1.83 -21.05 22.34
C GLU A 752 -0.90 -22.20 21.95
N ARG A 753 -0.43 -22.99 22.92
CA ARG A 753 0.36 -24.19 22.65
C ARG A 753 -0.39 -25.20 21.78
N GLU A 754 -1.72 -25.33 21.96
CA GLU A 754 -2.56 -26.19 21.13
C GLU A 754 -2.71 -25.63 19.70
N LEU A 755 -2.85 -24.32 19.55
CA LEU A 755 -2.99 -23.66 18.25
C LEU A 755 -1.69 -23.69 17.44
N GLU A 756 -0.54 -23.43 18.07
CA GLU A 756 0.78 -23.51 17.43
C GLU A 756 1.05 -24.92 16.87
N GLN A 757 0.69 -25.96 17.62
CA GLN A 757 0.77 -27.34 17.15
C GLN A 757 -0.10 -27.58 15.91
N ARG A 758 -1.30 -27.01 15.85
CA ARG A 758 -2.21 -27.14 14.69
C ARG A 758 -1.73 -26.36 13.46
N VAL A 759 -1.19 -25.16 13.65
CA VAL A 759 -0.65 -24.32 12.55
C VAL A 759 0.59 -24.98 11.94
N GLN A 760 1.47 -25.53 12.78
CA GLN A 760 2.66 -26.23 12.30
C GLN A 760 2.30 -27.46 11.46
N ALA A 761 1.31 -28.25 11.89
CA ALA A 761 0.81 -29.40 11.13
C ALA A 761 0.23 -29.00 9.76
N ARG A 762 -0.57 -27.94 9.71
CA ARG A 762 -1.17 -27.43 8.46
C ARG A 762 -0.13 -26.89 7.48
N THR A 763 0.88 -26.19 8.00
CA THR A 763 1.94 -25.58 7.16
C THR A 763 2.79 -26.65 6.48
N ALA A 764 3.11 -27.75 7.20
CA ALA A 764 3.80 -28.90 6.62
C ALA A 764 2.99 -29.57 5.49
N GLU A 765 1.67 -29.69 5.66
CA GLU A 765 0.77 -30.25 4.65
C GLU A 765 0.73 -29.39 3.37
N VAL A 766 0.65 -28.07 3.49
CA VAL A 766 0.64 -27.14 2.35
C VAL A 766 1.97 -27.17 1.59
N ALA A 767 3.09 -27.18 2.30
CA ALA A 767 4.42 -27.27 1.68
C ALA A 767 4.57 -28.56 0.86
N ARG A 768 4.06 -29.68 1.39
CA ARG A 768 4.04 -30.97 0.68
C ARG A 768 3.26 -30.92 -0.63
N LEU A 769 2.00 -30.48 -0.60
CA LEU A 769 1.16 -30.42 -1.80
C LEU A 769 1.74 -29.45 -2.85
N THR A 770 2.37 -28.36 -2.40
CA THR A 770 3.07 -27.42 -3.27
C THR A 770 4.25 -28.09 -3.99
N GLY A 771 5.04 -28.92 -3.32
CA GLY A 771 6.12 -29.69 -3.94
C GLY A 771 5.63 -30.64 -5.05
N VAL A 772 4.49 -31.32 -4.83
CA VAL A 772 3.88 -32.20 -5.83
C VAL A 772 3.36 -31.43 -7.04
N LEU A 773 2.76 -30.25 -6.85
CA LEU A 773 2.32 -29.38 -7.94
C LEU A 773 3.51 -28.85 -8.78
N GLN A 774 4.60 -28.46 -8.12
CA GLN A 774 5.83 -28.03 -8.81
C GLN A 774 6.46 -29.17 -9.61
N MET A 775 6.47 -30.38 -9.03
CA MET A 775 6.90 -31.59 -9.72
C MET A 775 6.04 -31.86 -10.96
N LEU A 776 4.70 -31.81 -10.85
CA LEU A 776 3.78 -31.98 -11.98
C LEU A 776 4.04 -30.96 -13.10
N SER A 777 4.21 -29.68 -12.76
CA SER A 777 4.56 -28.64 -13.73
C SER A 777 5.91 -28.89 -14.40
N GLY A 778 6.91 -29.36 -13.64
CA GLY A 778 8.22 -29.72 -14.17
C GLY A 778 8.15 -30.88 -15.15
N ILE A 779 7.39 -31.93 -14.80
CA ILE A 779 7.17 -33.09 -15.65
C ILE A 779 6.48 -32.68 -16.94
N ASN A 780 5.41 -31.88 -16.87
CA ASN A 780 4.71 -31.38 -18.06
C ASN A 780 5.64 -30.58 -18.99
N THR A 781 6.57 -29.81 -18.43
CA THR A 781 7.57 -29.08 -19.22
C THR A 781 8.56 -30.04 -19.88
N ALA A 782 9.01 -31.07 -19.16
CA ALA A 782 9.89 -32.10 -19.70
C ALA A 782 9.23 -32.89 -20.84
N LEU A 783 7.93 -33.20 -20.73
CA LEU A 783 7.14 -33.88 -21.75
C LEU A 783 7.13 -33.15 -23.10
N VAL A 784 7.10 -31.80 -23.08
CA VAL A 784 7.10 -31.00 -24.31
C VAL A 784 8.51 -30.91 -24.93
N ARG A 785 9.56 -30.93 -24.09
CA ARG A 785 10.94 -30.68 -24.53
C ARG A 785 11.67 -31.95 -24.99
N ILE A 786 11.43 -33.07 -24.31
CA ILE A 786 12.20 -34.30 -24.49
C ILE A 786 11.40 -35.24 -25.41
N GLN A 787 12.02 -35.64 -26.52
CA GLN A 787 11.39 -36.50 -27.53
C GLN A 787 11.68 -37.99 -27.30
N ASN A 788 12.70 -38.33 -26.49
CA ASN A 788 13.01 -39.72 -26.16
C ASN A 788 12.17 -40.19 -24.97
N ARG A 789 11.47 -41.31 -25.16
CA ARG A 789 10.60 -41.92 -24.15
C ARG A 789 11.32 -42.23 -22.85
N ASP A 790 12.47 -42.91 -22.90
CA ASP A 790 13.16 -43.39 -21.71
C ASP A 790 13.82 -42.20 -20.96
N GLU A 791 14.27 -41.17 -21.69
CA GLU A 791 14.79 -39.92 -21.09
C GLU A 791 13.71 -39.12 -20.34
N VAL A 792 12.48 -39.05 -20.88
CA VAL A 792 11.34 -38.43 -20.20
C VAL A 792 11.04 -39.14 -18.88
N MET A 793 11.03 -40.49 -18.87
CA MET A 793 10.73 -41.27 -17.67
C MET A 793 11.83 -41.09 -16.61
N ALA A 794 13.09 -41.02 -17.03
CA ALA A 794 14.20 -40.73 -16.13
C ALA A 794 14.14 -39.30 -15.54
N GLU A 795 13.76 -38.29 -16.34
CA GLU A 795 13.57 -36.92 -15.86
C GLU A 795 12.39 -36.84 -14.87
N ALA A 796 11.29 -37.55 -15.13
CA ALA A 796 10.15 -37.57 -14.22
C ALA A 796 10.50 -38.15 -12.85
N CYS A 797 11.30 -39.23 -12.79
CA CYS A 797 11.81 -39.77 -11.53
C CYS A 797 12.73 -38.78 -10.81
N ARG A 798 13.61 -38.08 -11.53
CA ARG A 798 14.50 -37.06 -10.94
C ARG A 798 13.72 -35.89 -10.34
N LEU A 799 12.68 -35.41 -11.03
CA LEU A 799 11.81 -34.34 -10.53
C LEU A 799 11.01 -34.80 -9.31
N ALA A 800 10.57 -36.07 -9.30
CA ALA A 800 9.89 -36.63 -8.14
C ALA A 800 10.78 -36.74 -6.91
N HIS A 801 12.04 -37.14 -7.08
CA HIS A 801 13.00 -37.18 -5.98
C HIS A 801 13.40 -35.78 -5.52
N GLY A 802 13.80 -34.90 -6.46
CA GLY A 802 14.38 -33.59 -6.14
C GLY A 802 13.36 -32.52 -5.76
N ILE A 803 12.25 -32.40 -6.50
CA ILE A 803 11.23 -31.36 -6.30
C ILE A 803 10.04 -31.90 -5.49
N GLY A 804 9.56 -33.10 -5.84
CA GLY A 804 8.45 -33.75 -5.13
C GLY A 804 8.79 -34.19 -3.70
N GLY A 805 10.09 -34.24 -3.36
CA GLY A 805 10.56 -34.61 -2.03
C GLY A 805 10.37 -36.09 -1.69
N TYR A 806 10.14 -36.94 -2.70
CA TYR A 806 10.03 -38.38 -2.50
C TYR A 806 11.41 -38.98 -2.29
N VAL A 807 11.52 -39.89 -1.32
CA VAL A 807 12.79 -40.57 -0.97
C VAL A 807 13.29 -41.38 -2.14
N LEU A 808 12.35 -41.95 -2.90
CA LEU A 808 12.62 -42.66 -4.14
C LEU A 808 11.47 -42.46 -5.12
N ALA A 809 11.79 -42.59 -6.39
CA ALA A 809 10.83 -42.59 -7.49
C ALA A 809 11.33 -43.56 -8.59
N MET A 810 10.43 -44.37 -9.16
CA MET A 810 10.78 -45.32 -10.22
C MET A 810 9.64 -45.51 -11.21
N VAL A 811 9.94 -45.43 -12.50
CA VAL A 811 9.05 -45.84 -13.58
C VAL A 811 9.55 -47.17 -14.15
N ALA A 812 8.65 -48.14 -14.25
CA ALA A 812 8.92 -49.42 -14.90
C ALA A 812 7.88 -49.70 -15.99
N LEU A 813 8.33 -50.17 -17.15
CA LEU A 813 7.49 -50.67 -18.22
C LEU A 813 7.46 -52.20 -18.16
N ILE A 814 6.33 -52.80 -18.53
CA ILE A 814 6.13 -54.23 -18.39
C ILE A 814 6.04 -54.88 -19.75
N ASP A 815 6.82 -55.95 -19.93
CA ASP A 815 6.66 -56.82 -21.08
C ASP A 815 5.42 -57.70 -20.87
N PRO A 816 4.37 -57.56 -21.70
CA PRO A 816 3.12 -58.30 -21.55
C PRO A 816 3.28 -59.82 -21.75
N THR A 817 4.36 -60.26 -22.41
CA THR A 817 4.63 -61.65 -22.74
C THR A 817 5.35 -62.37 -21.61
N THR A 818 6.39 -61.74 -21.07
CA THR A 818 7.24 -62.31 -20.01
C THR A 818 6.80 -61.94 -18.60
N ARG A 819 5.91 -60.94 -18.45
CA ARG A 819 5.48 -60.35 -17.17
C ARG A 819 6.64 -59.84 -16.29
N MET A 820 7.75 -59.50 -16.93
CA MET A 820 8.88 -58.83 -16.31
C MET A 820 8.69 -57.31 -16.40
N ALA A 821 8.92 -56.62 -15.29
CA ALA A 821 9.03 -55.18 -15.25
C ALA A 821 10.48 -54.79 -15.53
N ARG A 822 10.67 -53.95 -16.54
CA ARG A 822 11.94 -53.31 -16.87
C ARG A 822 11.91 -51.86 -16.36
N PRO A 823 12.78 -51.51 -15.41
CA PRO A 823 12.98 -50.12 -15.00
C PRO A 823 13.43 -49.27 -16.20
N VAL A 824 12.76 -48.14 -16.42
CA VAL A 824 13.10 -47.18 -17.50
C VAL A 824 13.50 -45.81 -16.98
N GLY A 825 13.28 -45.55 -15.69
CA GLY A 825 13.78 -44.36 -15.00
C GLY A 825 13.68 -44.55 -13.48
N TRP A 826 14.66 -44.03 -12.74
CA TRP A 826 14.69 -44.11 -11.28
C TRP A 826 15.49 -42.94 -10.67
N ALA A 827 15.19 -42.59 -9.42
CA ALA A 827 15.94 -41.61 -8.63
C ALA A 827 15.79 -41.92 -7.12
N GLY A 828 16.83 -41.64 -6.32
CA GLY A 828 16.83 -41.96 -4.88
C GLY A 828 17.04 -43.44 -4.57
N TYR A 829 17.78 -44.15 -5.44
CA TYR A 829 17.99 -45.60 -5.41
C TYR A 829 19.46 -46.01 -5.19
N GLU A 830 20.28 -45.09 -4.68
CA GLU A 830 21.76 -45.22 -4.57
C GLU A 830 22.21 -46.38 -3.65
N PHE A 831 21.29 -46.96 -2.89
CA PHE A 831 21.51 -48.10 -1.99
C PHE A 831 21.18 -49.47 -2.63
N LEU A 832 20.65 -49.52 -3.86
CA LEU A 832 20.45 -50.75 -4.63
C LEU A 832 21.61 -50.99 -5.59
N SER A 833 22.15 -52.22 -5.57
CA SER A 833 23.35 -52.62 -6.32
C SER A 833 23.15 -52.73 -7.84
N ASN A 834 21.90 -52.83 -8.31
CA ASN A 834 21.56 -52.97 -9.73
C ASN A 834 20.10 -52.50 -9.99
N PRO A 835 19.84 -51.19 -10.09
CA PRO A 835 18.49 -50.64 -10.22
C PRO A 835 17.86 -50.84 -11.61
N GLU A 836 18.64 -51.16 -12.64
CA GLU A 836 18.15 -51.43 -14.00
C GLU A 836 17.74 -52.90 -14.24
N ALA A 837 17.97 -53.78 -13.27
CA ALA A 837 17.65 -55.20 -13.39
C ALA A 837 16.13 -55.42 -13.54
N GLU A 838 15.75 -56.23 -14.53
CA GLU A 838 14.36 -56.66 -14.69
C GLU A 838 13.91 -57.52 -13.52
N PHE A 839 12.66 -57.32 -13.08
CA PHE A 839 12.09 -58.07 -11.97
C PHE A 839 10.68 -58.58 -12.28
N PRO A 840 10.28 -59.74 -11.75
CA PRO A 840 8.95 -60.29 -12.00
C PRO A 840 7.87 -59.44 -11.32
N VAL A 841 6.77 -59.21 -12.04
CA VAL A 841 5.60 -58.48 -11.54
C VAL A 841 4.55 -59.42 -10.93
N ALA A 842 4.67 -60.74 -11.19
CA ALA A 842 3.90 -61.79 -10.52
C ALA A 842 4.61 -63.16 -10.57
N ASP A 843 4.43 -63.98 -9.52
CA ASP A 843 4.73 -65.42 -9.57
C ASP A 843 3.59 -66.19 -10.23
N HIS A 844 3.92 -67.24 -10.99
CA HIS A 844 3.02 -67.99 -11.89
C HIS A 844 1.75 -68.61 -11.23
N GLU A 845 1.61 -68.59 -9.90
CA GLU A 845 0.58 -69.36 -9.19
C GLU A 845 -0.38 -68.58 -8.26
N SER A 846 -0.22 -67.27 -8.01
CA SER A 846 -1.16 -66.53 -7.14
C SER A 846 -1.71 -65.22 -7.76
N ARG A 847 -2.99 -64.93 -7.47
CA ARG A 847 -3.81 -63.91 -8.17
C ARG A 847 -3.51 -62.45 -7.82
N ASP A 848 -2.63 -62.15 -6.87
CA ASP A 848 -2.13 -60.80 -6.56
C ASP A 848 -0.79 -60.91 -5.80
N SER A 849 0.31 -61.19 -6.50
CA SER A 849 1.60 -61.47 -5.83
C SER A 849 2.39 -60.21 -5.45
N SER A 850 2.26 -59.06 -6.12
CA SER A 850 3.04 -57.84 -5.80
C SER A 850 2.23 -56.54 -5.85
N LEU A 851 2.72 -55.47 -5.19
CA LEU A 851 2.12 -54.12 -5.24
C LEU A 851 1.97 -53.61 -6.69
N MET A 852 3.01 -53.78 -7.50
CA MET A 852 3.01 -53.43 -8.92
C MET A 852 2.05 -54.31 -9.73
N GLY A 853 2.01 -55.61 -9.44
CA GLY A 853 1.12 -56.55 -10.12
C GLY A 853 -0.35 -56.27 -9.89
N ARG A 854 -0.71 -55.80 -8.69
CA ARG A 854 -2.08 -55.33 -8.40
C ARG A 854 -2.46 -54.14 -9.28
N VAL A 855 -1.62 -53.11 -9.34
CA VAL A 855 -1.84 -51.90 -10.16
C VAL A 855 -2.02 -52.24 -11.63
N MET A 856 -1.22 -53.19 -12.14
CA MET A 856 -1.31 -53.61 -13.54
C MET A 856 -2.57 -54.40 -13.86
N ARG A 857 -3.09 -55.16 -12.89
CA ARG A 857 -4.32 -55.94 -13.04
C ARG A 857 -5.56 -55.07 -12.90
N THR A 858 -5.62 -54.23 -11.87
CA THR A 858 -6.80 -53.40 -11.60
C THR A 858 -6.82 -52.14 -12.46
N GLY A 859 -5.65 -51.66 -12.88
CA GLY A 859 -5.48 -50.34 -13.46
C GLY A 859 -5.70 -49.22 -12.45
N GLU A 860 -5.81 -49.50 -11.16
CA GLU A 860 -6.03 -48.49 -10.12
C GLU A 860 -4.74 -48.26 -9.32
N ALA A 861 -4.56 -47.04 -8.81
CA ALA A 861 -3.44 -46.73 -7.92
C ALA A 861 -3.50 -47.59 -6.65
N ALA A 862 -2.34 -48.00 -6.13
CA ALA A 862 -2.22 -48.78 -4.91
C ALA A 862 -1.33 -48.07 -3.89
N LEU A 863 -1.83 -47.95 -2.67
CA LEU A 863 -1.14 -47.32 -1.55
C LEU A 863 -0.73 -48.38 -0.51
N CYS A 864 0.49 -48.23 -0.01
CA CYS A 864 1.04 -48.95 1.12
C CYS A 864 1.37 -47.92 2.21
N GLU A 865 0.53 -47.84 3.23
CA GLU A 865 0.68 -46.87 4.33
C GLU A 865 1.85 -47.21 5.27
N ASP A 866 2.14 -48.50 5.42
CA ASP A 866 3.24 -49.03 6.23
C ASP A 866 3.86 -50.25 5.54
N ILE A 867 5.08 -50.07 5.03
CA ILE A 867 5.85 -51.09 4.32
C ILE A 867 6.23 -52.26 5.21
N GLU A 868 6.31 -52.11 6.53
CA GLU A 868 6.61 -53.21 7.47
C GLU A 868 5.38 -54.08 7.72
N ARG A 869 4.17 -53.52 7.56
CA ARG A 869 2.91 -54.23 7.81
C ARG A 869 2.12 -54.57 6.55
N PHE A 870 2.66 -54.29 5.37
CA PHE A 870 1.97 -54.54 4.10
C PHE A 870 1.95 -56.02 3.69
N ASN A 871 0.79 -56.49 3.24
CA ASN A 871 0.48 -57.92 2.99
C ASN A 871 0.87 -58.44 1.59
N TYR A 872 1.30 -57.57 0.67
CA TYR A 872 1.72 -57.97 -0.69
C TYR A 872 3.24 -57.96 -0.85
N VAL A 873 3.79 -58.71 -1.81
CA VAL A 873 5.24 -58.71 -2.06
C VAL A 873 5.66 -57.34 -2.60
N ILE A 874 6.73 -56.81 -2.01
CA ILE A 874 7.41 -55.58 -2.45
C ILE A 874 8.84 -55.96 -2.80
N ASN A 875 9.20 -55.82 -4.07
CA ASN A 875 10.54 -56.15 -4.53
C ASN A 875 11.58 -55.24 -3.86
N GLY A 876 12.55 -55.85 -3.18
CA GLY A 876 13.57 -55.12 -2.42
C GLY A 876 13.11 -54.55 -1.07
N ARG A 877 12.00 -55.02 -0.50
CA ARG A 877 11.41 -54.55 0.78
C ARG A 877 12.43 -54.26 1.89
N ASP A 878 13.30 -55.21 2.21
CA ASP A 878 14.29 -55.05 3.30
C ASP A 878 15.26 -53.91 3.04
N LYS A 879 15.65 -53.70 1.77
CA LYS A 879 16.53 -52.60 1.37
C LYS A 879 15.80 -51.26 1.38
N LEU A 880 14.50 -51.23 1.03
CA LEU A 880 13.66 -50.03 1.10
C LEU A 880 13.44 -49.59 2.54
N ILE A 881 13.18 -50.54 3.46
CA ILE A 881 13.09 -50.29 4.90
C ILE A 881 14.44 -49.74 5.42
N ALA A 882 15.56 -50.37 5.03
CA ALA A 882 16.89 -49.91 5.42
C ALA A 882 17.22 -48.49 4.88
N ALA A 883 16.65 -48.10 3.74
CA ALA A 883 16.75 -46.74 3.20
C ALA A 883 15.80 -45.72 3.87
N GLY A 884 15.04 -46.17 4.86
CA GLY A 884 14.11 -45.37 5.65
C GLY A 884 12.75 -45.18 4.99
N VAL A 885 12.38 -45.94 3.97
CA VAL A 885 11.05 -45.84 3.34
C VAL A 885 10.02 -46.48 4.28
N GLN A 886 8.95 -45.76 4.57
CA GLN A 886 7.83 -46.23 5.41
C GLN A 886 6.55 -46.44 4.61
N SER A 887 6.25 -45.58 3.62
CA SER A 887 5.05 -45.71 2.79
C SER A 887 5.39 -45.65 1.30
N LEU A 888 4.57 -46.32 0.47
CA LEU A 888 4.71 -46.35 -0.99
C LEU A 888 3.38 -46.05 -1.68
N ALA A 889 3.43 -45.29 -2.77
CA ALA A 889 2.32 -45.18 -3.72
C ALA A 889 2.76 -45.68 -5.09
N CYS A 890 1.92 -46.51 -5.73
CA CYS A 890 2.18 -47.08 -7.03
C CYS A 890 1.03 -46.74 -7.98
N LEU A 891 1.33 -46.07 -9.09
CA LEU A 891 0.35 -45.52 -10.02
C LEU A 891 0.50 -46.11 -11.42
N PRO A 892 -0.60 -46.44 -12.12
CA PRO A 892 -0.56 -47.08 -13.43
C PRO A 892 -0.21 -46.09 -14.54
N LEU A 893 0.63 -46.52 -15.48
CA LEU A 893 0.88 -45.83 -16.76
C LEU A 893 0.14 -46.58 -17.88
N ARG A 894 -0.69 -45.86 -18.63
CA ARG A 894 -1.64 -46.45 -19.59
C ARG A 894 -1.38 -46.02 -21.02
N VAL A 895 -1.59 -46.92 -21.98
CA VAL A 895 -1.68 -46.62 -23.41
C VAL A 895 -2.97 -47.26 -23.93
N ASP A 896 -3.80 -46.49 -24.62
CA ASP A 896 -5.13 -46.92 -25.08
C ASP A 896 -5.94 -47.62 -23.97
N ASN A 897 -5.93 -47.02 -22.78
CA ASN A 897 -6.59 -47.48 -21.55
C ASN A 897 -6.07 -48.81 -20.96
N THR A 898 -5.00 -49.38 -21.51
CA THR A 898 -4.36 -50.60 -21.01
C THR A 898 -3.14 -50.22 -20.17
N PRO A 899 -2.99 -50.71 -18.92
CA PRO A 899 -1.77 -50.52 -18.13
C PRO A 899 -0.58 -51.18 -18.84
N VAL A 900 0.44 -50.39 -19.18
CA VAL A 900 1.68 -50.86 -19.84
C VAL A 900 2.91 -50.68 -18.96
N GLY A 901 2.77 -50.00 -17.83
CA GLY A 901 3.80 -49.78 -16.84
C GLY A 901 3.23 -49.11 -15.60
N ALA A 902 4.11 -48.72 -14.68
CA ALA A 902 3.69 -48.04 -13.47
C ALA A 902 4.80 -47.17 -12.87
N PHE A 903 4.38 -46.16 -12.11
CA PHE A 903 5.21 -45.17 -11.44
C PHE A 903 5.10 -45.34 -9.92
N LEU A 904 6.20 -45.69 -9.28
CA LEU A 904 6.33 -45.92 -7.85
C LEU A 904 6.98 -44.73 -7.15
N PHE A 905 6.43 -44.32 -6.00
CA PHE A 905 6.92 -43.26 -5.12
C PHE A 905 7.10 -43.81 -3.70
N GLY A 906 8.15 -43.39 -2.99
CA GLY A 906 8.38 -43.78 -1.60
C GLY A 906 8.69 -42.60 -0.67
N ARG A 907 8.22 -42.71 0.58
CA ARG A 907 8.33 -41.64 1.60
C ARG A 907 8.93 -42.16 2.91
N ARG A 908 9.56 -41.26 3.68
CA ARG A 908 10.33 -41.59 4.89
C ARG A 908 9.54 -41.62 6.20
N SER A 909 8.56 -40.73 6.37
CA SER A 909 8.00 -40.50 7.71
C SER A 909 6.56 -39.99 7.77
N ASP A 910 5.75 -40.17 6.72
CA ASP A 910 4.32 -39.80 6.71
C ASP A 910 3.55 -40.67 5.70
N VAL A 911 2.26 -40.94 5.97
CA VAL A 911 1.38 -41.62 5.01
C VAL A 911 1.04 -40.66 3.87
N ILE A 912 1.09 -41.15 2.62
CA ILE A 912 0.63 -40.40 1.44
C ILE A 912 -0.88 -40.22 1.56
N GLY A 913 -1.33 -38.97 1.69
CA GLY A 913 -2.73 -38.63 1.92
C GLY A 913 -3.57 -38.63 0.64
N PRO A 914 -4.91 -38.55 0.75
CA PRO A 914 -5.81 -38.60 -0.41
C PRO A 914 -5.58 -37.44 -1.39
N ASP A 915 -5.38 -36.21 -0.91
CA ASP A 915 -5.14 -35.04 -1.76
C ASP A 915 -3.79 -35.13 -2.50
N GLU A 916 -2.78 -35.69 -1.84
CA GLU A 916 -1.48 -35.95 -2.46
C GLU A 916 -1.60 -37.05 -3.53
N LEU A 917 -2.35 -38.10 -3.25
CA LEU A 917 -2.59 -39.21 -4.19
C LEU A 917 -3.29 -38.74 -5.46
N LEU A 918 -4.29 -37.84 -5.35
CA LEU A 918 -4.98 -37.24 -6.50
C LEU A 918 -4.00 -36.49 -7.43
N LEU A 919 -3.08 -35.72 -6.87
CA LEU A 919 -2.07 -35.01 -7.66
C LEU A 919 -1.07 -35.98 -8.31
N LEU A 920 -0.70 -37.05 -7.61
CA LEU A 920 0.15 -38.10 -8.18
C LEU A 920 -0.54 -38.85 -9.33
N GLU A 921 -1.85 -39.08 -9.23
CA GLU A 921 -2.65 -39.66 -10.31
C GLU A 921 -2.65 -38.78 -11.56
N GLU A 922 -2.71 -37.46 -11.39
CA GLU A 922 -2.59 -36.51 -12.49
C GLU A 922 -1.21 -36.57 -13.17
N VAL A 923 -0.14 -36.72 -12.37
CA VAL A 923 1.24 -36.92 -12.89
C VAL A 923 1.32 -38.20 -13.74
N ALA A 924 0.78 -39.31 -13.24
CA ALA A 924 0.76 -40.57 -13.96
C ALA A 924 -0.08 -40.51 -15.24
N SER A 925 -1.17 -39.75 -15.24
CA SER A 925 -2.01 -39.50 -16.42
C SER A 925 -1.25 -38.74 -17.52
N ASN A 926 -0.52 -37.68 -17.16
CA ASN A 926 0.25 -36.89 -18.14
C ASN A 926 1.38 -37.73 -18.77
N LEU A 927 2.07 -38.56 -17.98
CA LEU A 927 3.08 -39.50 -18.50
C LEU A 927 2.46 -40.58 -19.39
N SER A 928 1.26 -41.08 -19.05
CA SER A 928 0.50 -42.02 -19.88
C SER A 928 0.16 -41.43 -21.25
N PHE A 929 -0.27 -40.16 -21.29
CA PHE A 929 -0.54 -39.44 -22.54
C PHE A 929 0.72 -39.31 -23.40
N ALA A 930 1.87 -38.97 -22.80
CA ALA A 930 3.13 -38.86 -23.52
C ALA A 930 3.59 -40.20 -24.11
N LEU A 931 3.44 -41.31 -23.38
CA LEU A 931 3.73 -42.66 -23.88
C LEU A 931 2.91 -43.01 -25.13
N GLN A 932 1.63 -42.62 -25.17
CA GLN A 932 0.77 -42.84 -26.33
C GLN A 932 1.18 -41.98 -27.53
N TYR A 933 1.59 -40.72 -27.30
CA TYR A 933 1.99 -39.79 -28.36
C TYR A 933 3.34 -40.17 -28.99
N LEU A 934 4.36 -40.46 -28.17
CA LEU A 934 5.70 -40.83 -28.64
C LEU A 934 5.66 -42.12 -29.49
N ASN A 935 4.85 -43.11 -29.11
CA ASN A 935 4.65 -44.32 -29.91
C ASN A 935 4.01 -44.06 -31.30
N LYS A 936 3.29 -42.94 -31.49
CA LYS A 936 2.67 -42.59 -32.80
C LYS A 936 3.63 -41.82 -33.72
N GLN A 937 4.60 -41.09 -33.19
CA GLN A 937 5.57 -40.30 -33.98
C GLN A 937 6.60 -41.19 -34.70
N ASP A 938 7.06 -42.27 -34.07
CA ASP A 938 8.04 -43.20 -34.67
C ASP A 938 7.52 -43.91 -35.93
N ALA A 939 6.21 -44.17 -36.01
CA ALA A 939 5.59 -44.79 -37.19
C ALA A 939 5.47 -43.84 -38.39
N VAL A 940 5.26 -42.53 -38.14
CA VAL A 940 5.09 -41.51 -39.20
C VAL A 940 6.44 -41.12 -39.83
N HIS A 941 7.51 -41.08 -39.02
CA HIS A 941 8.86 -40.79 -39.51
C HIS A 941 9.39 -41.89 -40.43
N PHE A 942 9.17 -43.17 -40.10
CA PHE A 942 9.60 -44.30 -40.94
C PHE A 942 8.90 -44.31 -42.32
N LEU A 943 7.57 -44.13 -42.35
CA LEU A 943 6.78 -44.15 -43.59
C LEU A 943 7.10 -43.00 -44.56
N SER A 944 7.60 -41.89 -44.06
CA SER A 944 7.91 -40.70 -44.86
C SER A 944 9.20 -40.85 -45.68
N TYR A 945 10.19 -41.58 -45.17
CA TYR A 945 11.52 -41.66 -45.77
C TYR A 945 11.91 -43.04 -46.31
N PHE A 946 11.26 -44.11 -45.85
CA PHE A 946 11.56 -45.48 -46.26
C PHE A 946 10.37 -46.12 -46.98
N GLU A 947 10.66 -47.02 -47.92
CA GLU A 947 9.67 -47.81 -48.63
C GLU A 947 9.28 -49.00 -47.75
N PRO A 948 8.00 -49.12 -47.34
CA PRO A 948 7.60 -50.09 -46.31
C PRO A 948 7.82 -51.55 -46.68
N LEU A 949 7.71 -51.90 -47.96
CA LEU A 949 7.82 -53.29 -48.41
C LEU A 949 9.26 -53.79 -48.34
N THR A 950 10.22 -52.97 -48.81
CA THR A 950 11.63 -53.33 -48.96
C THR A 950 12.52 -52.81 -47.83
N GLY A 951 12.04 -51.83 -47.05
CA GLY A 951 12.79 -51.14 -46.00
C GLY A 951 13.93 -50.27 -46.52
N LEU A 952 14.02 -50.05 -47.83
CA LEU A 952 15.05 -49.21 -48.45
C LEU A 952 14.60 -47.75 -48.54
N ALA A 953 15.58 -46.84 -48.68
CA ALA A 953 15.30 -45.42 -48.76
C ALA A 953 14.43 -45.08 -49.99
N LYS A 954 13.52 -44.13 -49.83
CA LYS A 954 12.79 -43.50 -50.94
C LYS A 954 13.67 -42.46 -51.63
N ARG A 955 13.28 -42.05 -52.84
CA ARG A 955 14.00 -41.07 -53.69
C ARG A 955 14.51 -39.85 -52.93
N ALA A 956 13.65 -39.23 -52.12
CA ALA A 956 13.98 -37.99 -51.41
C ALA A 956 15.17 -38.19 -50.45
N LEU A 957 15.12 -39.24 -49.62
CA LEU A 957 16.20 -39.55 -48.67
C LEU A 957 17.48 -39.96 -49.41
N PHE A 958 17.37 -40.71 -50.51
CA PHE A 958 18.52 -41.10 -51.32
C PHE A 958 19.22 -39.91 -51.96
N CYS A 959 18.46 -39.00 -52.58
CA CYS A 959 19.03 -37.80 -53.19
C CYS A 959 19.67 -36.88 -52.16
N GLU A 960 19.11 -36.80 -50.95
CA GLU A 960 19.72 -36.07 -49.84
C GLU A 960 21.06 -36.69 -49.42
N ARG A 961 21.11 -38.01 -49.25
CA ARG A 961 22.34 -38.76 -48.92
C ARG A 961 23.40 -38.63 -50.00
N LEU A 962 23.01 -38.78 -51.27
CA LEU A 962 23.89 -38.59 -52.41
C LEU A 962 24.43 -37.15 -52.44
N ASN A 963 23.59 -36.14 -52.17
CA ASN A 963 24.06 -34.75 -52.14
C ASN A 963 25.13 -34.53 -51.06
N ARG A 964 25.00 -35.19 -49.90
CA ARG A 964 26.04 -35.18 -48.84
C ARG A 964 27.35 -35.83 -49.31
N LEU A 965 27.28 -36.87 -50.14
CA LEU A 965 28.47 -37.47 -50.75
C LEU A 965 29.13 -36.51 -51.75
N LEU A 966 28.33 -35.77 -52.53
CA LEU A 966 28.82 -34.78 -53.50
C LEU A 966 29.45 -33.54 -52.83
N THR A 967 28.94 -33.12 -51.67
CA THR A 967 29.40 -31.90 -50.97
C THR A 967 30.57 -32.12 -50.01
N ARG A 968 31.00 -33.36 -49.74
CA ARG A 968 32.21 -33.63 -48.94
C ARG A 968 33.48 -33.28 -49.72
N GLY A 969 33.91 -32.02 -49.60
CA GLY A 969 35.14 -31.50 -50.18
C GLY A 969 36.41 -31.90 -49.42
N ALA A 970 37.27 -32.69 -50.06
CA ALA A 970 38.71 -32.75 -49.79
C ALA A 970 39.47 -33.24 -51.04
N GLU A 971 40.16 -32.32 -51.71
CA GLU A 971 41.32 -32.44 -52.61
C GLU A 971 41.31 -33.40 -53.83
N SER A 972 40.25 -34.18 -54.05
CA SER A 972 39.96 -34.84 -55.33
C SER A 972 38.48 -35.25 -55.29
N LEU A 973 37.60 -34.53 -56.00
CA LEU A 973 36.18 -34.87 -56.04
C LEU A 973 36.02 -36.34 -56.47
N PRO A 974 35.42 -37.22 -55.64
CA PRO A 974 35.27 -38.62 -56.02
C PRO A 974 34.35 -38.68 -57.24
N ARG A 975 34.83 -39.28 -58.34
CA ARG A 975 33.95 -39.58 -59.48
C ARG A 975 32.98 -40.66 -59.02
N LEU A 976 31.68 -40.40 -59.13
CA LEU A 976 30.64 -41.33 -58.69
C LEU A 976 29.84 -41.82 -59.89
N ALA A 977 29.52 -43.11 -59.92
CA ALA A 977 28.57 -43.70 -60.85
C ALA A 977 27.24 -43.91 -60.13
N VAL A 978 26.19 -43.24 -60.59
CA VAL A 978 24.81 -43.50 -60.17
C VAL A 978 24.21 -44.47 -61.17
N THR A 979 23.85 -45.67 -60.70
CA THR A 979 23.25 -46.70 -61.54
C THR A 979 21.80 -46.90 -61.17
N ALA A 980 20.91 -46.63 -62.11
CA ALA A 980 19.51 -47.02 -62.03
C ALA A 980 19.34 -48.35 -62.77
N PHE A 981 18.68 -49.31 -62.14
CA PHE A 981 18.38 -50.58 -62.77
C PHE A 981 16.97 -51.05 -62.45
N ASP A 982 16.39 -51.79 -63.39
CA ASP A 982 15.01 -52.23 -63.28
C ASP A 982 14.86 -53.70 -63.63
N ILE A 983 14.01 -54.37 -62.85
CA ILE A 983 13.67 -55.77 -63.00
C ILE A 983 12.78 -55.95 -64.23
N ALA A 984 13.33 -56.58 -65.26
CA ALA A 984 12.60 -56.84 -66.49
C ALA A 984 11.44 -57.80 -66.24
N HIS A 985 10.33 -57.57 -66.94
CA HIS A 985 9.14 -58.44 -66.92
C HIS A 985 8.50 -58.67 -65.53
N LEU A 986 8.72 -57.79 -64.55
CA LEU A 986 8.11 -57.90 -63.22
C LEU A 986 6.57 -57.96 -63.27
N SER A 987 5.94 -57.25 -64.22
CA SER A 987 4.49 -57.34 -64.44
C SER A 987 4.04 -58.74 -64.87
N VAL A 988 4.82 -59.42 -65.72
CA VAL A 988 4.53 -60.80 -66.13
C VAL A 988 4.64 -61.77 -64.95
N ILE A 989 5.62 -61.54 -64.06
CA ILE A 989 5.78 -62.32 -62.82
C ILE A 989 4.57 -62.09 -61.91
N ASN A 990 4.13 -60.83 -61.75
CA ASN A 990 2.96 -60.48 -60.95
C ASN A 990 1.66 -61.07 -61.50
N ASP A 991 1.50 -61.08 -62.83
CA ASP A 991 0.31 -61.62 -63.48
C ASP A 991 0.31 -63.16 -63.47
N SER A 992 1.49 -63.79 -63.55
CA SER A 992 1.63 -65.26 -63.60
C SER A 992 1.60 -65.93 -62.22
N PHE A 993 2.15 -65.25 -61.20
CA PHE A 993 2.33 -65.82 -59.86
C PHE A 993 1.63 -65.03 -58.74
N GLY A 994 0.93 -63.95 -59.11
CA GLY A 994 0.25 -63.06 -58.19
C GLY A 994 1.16 -61.97 -57.63
N ARG A 995 0.57 -60.80 -57.33
CA ARG A 995 1.29 -59.65 -56.76
C ARG A 995 2.10 -59.99 -55.51
N HIS A 996 1.59 -60.87 -54.65
CA HIS A 996 2.31 -61.29 -53.45
C HIS A 996 3.66 -61.95 -53.77
N ALA A 997 3.73 -62.78 -54.82
CA ALA A 997 4.99 -63.38 -55.25
C ALA A 997 5.97 -62.32 -55.80
N GLY A 998 5.44 -61.30 -56.48
CA GLY A 998 6.20 -60.12 -56.88
C GLY A 998 6.76 -59.31 -55.72
N ASP A 999 5.92 -59.04 -54.72
CA ASP A 999 6.29 -58.29 -53.53
C ASP A 999 7.38 -59.02 -52.73
N ARG A 1000 7.25 -60.35 -52.59
CA ARG A 1000 8.30 -61.18 -51.99
C ARG A 1000 9.58 -61.21 -52.82
N LEU A 1001 9.47 -61.23 -54.16
CA LEU A 1001 10.65 -61.16 -55.03
C LEU A 1001 11.40 -59.84 -54.83
N LEU A 1002 10.69 -58.71 -54.73
CA LEU A 1002 11.27 -57.40 -54.45
C LEU A 1002 11.95 -57.37 -53.06
N GLN A 1003 11.36 -58.00 -52.05
CA GLN A 1003 11.97 -58.15 -50.72
C GLN A 1003 13.27 -58.95 -50.77
N CYS A 1004 13.25 -60.14 -51.41
CA CYS A 1004 14.45 -60.97 -51.54
C CYS A 1004 15.56 -60.26 -52.33
N ILE A 1005 15.21 -59.47 -53.34
CA ILE A 1005 16.17 -58.65 -54.10
C ILE A 1005 16.74 -57.54 -53.22
N ALA A 1006 15.91 -56.82 -52.47
CA ALA A 1006 16.35 -55.79 -51.55
C ALA A 1006 17.31 -56.36 -50.49
N ASP A 1007 17.01 -57.53 -49.93
CA ASP A 1007 17.87 -58.17 -48.92
C ASP A 1007 19.21 -58.61 -49.52
N ARG A 1008 19.21 -59.22 -50.71
CA ARG A 1008 20.46 -59.61 -51.40
C ARG A 1008 21.30 -58.39 -51.79
N LEU A 1009 20.67 -57.28 -52.15
CA LEU A 1009 21.36 -56.02 -52.40
C LEU A 1009 21.98 -55.45 -51.12
N LYS A 1010 21.28 -55.45 -49.99
CA LYS A 1010 21.82 -55.01 -48.69
C LYS A 1010 22.99 -55.88 -48.23
N GLU A 1011 22.98 -57.18 -48.52
CA GLU A 1011 24.12 -58.06 -48.24
C GLU A 1011 25.35 -57.71 -49.09
N ARG A 1012 25.13 -57.33 -50.36
CA ARG A 1012 26.23 -57.00 -51.28
C ARG A 1012 26.79 -55.59 -51.09
N PHE A 1013 25.96 -54.64 -50.70
CA PHE A 1013 26.34 -53.25 -50.42
C PHE A 1013 26.31 -53.03 -48.90
N PRO A 1014 27.47 -53.12 -48.20
CA PRO A 1014 27.53 -53.07 -46.74
C PRO A 1014 27.02 -51.75 -46.18
N ASP A 1015 27.11 -50.69 -46.98
CA ASP A 1015 26.54 -49.39 -46.68
C ASP A 1015 25.22 -49.21 -47.42
N THR A 1016 24.13 -49.53 -46.71
CA THR A 1016 22.77 -49.40 -47.25
C THR A 1016 22.36 -47.95 -47.52
N GLU A 1017 23.13 -46.94 -47.09
CA GLU A 1017 22.88 -45.54 -47.47
C GLU A 1017 23.10 -45.28 -48.97
N GLN A 1018 23.80 -46.20 -49.64
CA GLN A 1018 24.08 -46.15 -51.08
C GLN A 1018 23.01 -46.84 -51.93
N LEU A 1019 21.92 -47.33 -51.31
CA LEU A 1019 20.83 -48.02 -51.99
C LEU A 1019 19.48 -47.33 -51.78
N ALA A 1020 18.65 -47.37 -52.80
CA ALA A 1020 17.25 -46.97 -52.71
C ALA A 1020 16.34 -47.76 -53.63
N HIS A 1021 15.08 -47.87 -53.19
CA HIS A 1021 13.99 -48.42 -53.98
C HIS A 1021 13.10 -47.26 -54.40
N LEU A 1022 13.11 -46.94 -55.69
CA LEU A 1022 12.38 -45.78 -56.22
C LEU A 1022 10.91 -46.11 -56.51
N GLY A 1023 10.57 -47.40 -56.48
CA GLY A 1023 9.21 -47.93 -56.62
C GLY A 1023 9.07 -48.83 -57.83
N GLY A 1024 8.08 -49.74 -57.77
CA GLY A 1024 7.88 -50.74 -58.82
C GLY A 1024 9.01 -51.78 -58.82
N GLY A 1025 9.70 -51.93 -59.95
CA GLY A 1025 10.86 -52.80 -60.10
C GLY A 1025 12.20 -52.06 -60.14
N THR A 1026 12.20 -50.74 -59.91
CA THR A 1026 13.34 -49.87 -60.15
C THR A 1026 14.10 -49.55 -58.86
N PHE A 1027 15.39 -49.86 -58.87
CA PHE A 1027 16.32 -49.60 -57.80
C PHE A 1027 17.42 -48.66 -58.29
N VAL A 1028 18.02 -47.93 -57.35
CA VAL A 1028 19.17 -47.09 -57.64
C VAL A 1028 20.26 -47.31 -56.62
N CYS A 1029 21.50 -47.30 -57.09
CA CYS A 1029 22.68 -47.32 -56.25
C CYS A 1029 23.73 -46.31 -56.70
N VAL A 1030 24.64 -45.96 -55.78
CA VAL A 1030 25.79 -45.10 -56.08
C VAL A 1030 27.09 -45.80 -55.69
N ASN A 1031 28.07 -45.78 -56.59
CA ASN A 1031 29.41 -46.34 -56.38
C ASN A 1031 30.48 -45.29 -56.69
N ALA A 1032 31.63 -45.37 -56.02
CA ALA A 1032 32.79 -44.55 -56.36
C ALA A 1032 33.62 -45.21 -57.48
N LEU A 1033 34.05 -44.41 -58.47
CA LEU A 1033 34.91 -44.81 -59.59
C LEU A 1033 36.36 -44.38 -59.35
N ARG A 1034 37.31 -45.14 -59.91
CA ARG A 1034 38.75 -44.80 -59.84
C ARG A 1034 39.20 -43.94 -61.04
N GLU A 1035 38.83 -44.24 -62.29
CA GLU A 1035 39.06 -43.38 -63.47
C GLU A 1035 37.92 -43.51 -64.53
N PRO A 1036 37.68 -42.52 -65.42
CA PRO A 1036 36.54 -42.56 -66.34
C PRO A 1036 36.94 -43.16 -67.68
N THR A 1037 37.23 -44.45 -67.69
CA THR A 1037 37.34 -45.20 -68.93
C THR A 1037 36.04 -45.98 -69.16
N ALA A 1038 35.71 -46.27 -70.42
CA ALA A 1038 34.58 -47.14 -70.76
C ALA A 1038 34.67 -48.52 -70.08
N GLY A 1039 35.87 -48.93 -69.63
CA GLY A 1039 36.11 -50.16 -68.88
C GLY A 1039 35.58 -50.12 -67.45
N ASP A 1040 35.80 -49.03 -66.71
CA ASP A 1040 35.38 -48.94 -65.29
C ASP A 1040 33.85 -48.84 -65.15
N LEU A 1041 33.19 -48.20 -66.12
CA LEU A 1041 31.73 -48.15 -66.17
C LEU A 1041 31.09 -49.51 -66.45
N ARG A 1042 31.74 -50.29 -67.34
CA ARG A 1042 31.33 -51.67 -67.61
C ARG A 1042 31.55 -52.57 -66.40
N ALA A 1043 32.63 -52.37 -65.63
CA ALA A 1043 32.88 -53.10 -64.40
C ALA A 1043 31.81 -52.83 -63.33
N SER A 1044 31.37 -51.57 -63.18
CA SER A 1044 30.27 -51.23 -62.26
C SER A 1044 28.94 -51.87 -62.68
N HIS A 1045 28.68 -51.97 -63.99
CA HIS A 1045 27.52 -52.72 -64.49
C HIS A 1045 27.62 -54.21 -64.15
N GLU A 1046 28.75 -54.85 -64.45
CA GLU A 1046 28.95 -56.28 -64.18
C GLU A 1046 28.80 -56.63 -62.70
N ASP A 1047 29.23 -55.75 -61.79
CA ASP A 1047 29.07 -55.96 -60.35
C ASP A 1047 27.60 -55.96 -59.90
N ILE A 1048 26.74 -55.16 -60.53
CA ILE A 1048 25.30 -55.16 -60.27
C ILE A 1048 24.67 -56.41 -60.88
N THR A 1049 24.99 -56.73 -62.13
CA THR A 1049 24.41 -57.88 -62.84
C THR A 1049 24.76 -59.21 -62.15
N ARG A 1050 25.91 -59.30 -61.46
CA ARG A 1050 26.28 -60.47 -60.63
C ARG A 1050 25.31 -60.76 -59.49
N VAL A 1051 24.64 -59.74 -58.93
CA VAL A 1051 23.63 -59.95 -57.87
C VAL A 1051 22.45 -60.79 -58.39
N PHE A 1052 22.17 -60.65 -59.70
CA PHE A 1052 21.06 -61.31 -60.38
C PHE A 1052 21.48 -62.58 -61.14
N ALA A 1053 22.77 -62.92 -61.13
CA ALA A 1053 23.29 -64.10 -61.83
C ALA A 1053 22.82 -65.43 -61.23
N GLN A 1054 22.43 -65.45 -59.95
CA GLN A 1054 21.82 -66.62 -59.30
C GLN A 1054 20.31 -66.45 -59.16
N PRO A 1055 19.51 -67.52 -59.39
CA PRO A 1055 18.06 -67.46 -59.21
C PRO A 1055 17.64 -67.00 -57.81
N PHE A 1056 16.45 -66.40 -57.70
CA PHE A 1056 15.84 -66.01 -56.44
C PHE A 1056 14.79 -67.05 -56.05
N SER A 1057 14.90 -67.60 -54.84
CA SER A 1057 13.93 -68.57 -54.33
C SER A 1057 12.75 -67.85 -53.70
N VAL A 1058 11.60 -67.86 -54.39
CA VAL A 1058 10.36 -67.24 -53.91
C VAL A 1058 9.29 -68.32 -53.83
N ASP A 1059 8.76 -68.53 -52.63
CA ASP A 1059 7.72 -69.53 -52.32
C ASP A 1059 8.04 -70.94 -52.85
N GLY A 1060 9.31 -71.33 -52.71
CA GLY A 1060 9.82 -72.64 -53.10
C GLY A 1060 10.12 -72.80 -54.59
N ARG A 1061 10.09 -71.72 -55.38
CA ARG A 1061 10.41 -71.71 -56.82
C ARG A 1061 11.62 -70.85 -57.12
N GLU A 1062 12.43 -71.27 -58.07
CA GLU A 1062 13.58 -70.49 -58.53
C GLU A 1062 13.19 -69.59 -59.70
N ILE A 1063 13.28 -68.28 -59.47
CA ILE A 1063 12.96 -67.23 -60.43
C ILE A 1063 14.28 -66.57 -60.87
N VAL A 1064 14.63 -66.72 -62.14
CA VAL A 1064 15.75 -66.00 -62.74
C VAL A 1064 15.26 -64.62 -63.16
N VAL A 1065 16.01 -63.60 -62.76
CA VAL A 1065 15.63 -62.20 -62.98
C VAL A 1065 16.65 -61.55 -63.89
N GLU A 1066 16.16 -60.96 -64.99
CA GLU A 1066 16.98 -60.13 -65.85
C GLU A 1066 16.82 -58.66 -65.47
N VAL A 1067 17.92 -57.91 -65.51
CA VAL A 1067 17.94 -56.48 -65.18
C VAL A 1067 18.52 -55.69 -66.34
N LYS A 1068 17.94 -54.51 -66.55
CA LYS A 1068 18.51 -53.49 -67.43
C LYS A 1068 19.03 -52.33 -66.60
N CYS A 1069 20.12 -51.72 -67.05
CA CYS A 1069 20.83 -50.69 -66.28
C CYS A 1069 21.07 -49.42 -67.12
N GLY A 1070 20.91 -48.27 -66.48
CA GLY A 1070 21.32 -46.96 -66.97
C GLY A 1070 22.25 -46.29 -65.97
N VAL A 1071 23.32 -45.66 -66.47
CA VAL A 1071 24.34 -45.04 -65.62
C VAL A 1071 24.58 -43.59 -66.00
N ALA A 1072 24.67 -42.74 -64.99
CA ALA A 1072 25.14 -41.36 -65.09
C ALA A 1072 26.28 -41.13 -64.10
N CYS A 1073 27.29 -40.37 -64.53
CA CYS A 1073 28.51 -40.15 -63.79
C CYS A 1073 28.64 -38.71 -63.30
N TYR A 1074 29.01 -38.55 -62.04
CA TYR A 1074 29.44 -37.26 -61.52
C TYR A 1074 30.94 -37.06 -61.79
N PRO A 1075 31.39 -35.87 -62.28
CA PRO A 1075 30.59 -34.67 -62.57
C PRO A 1075 30.12 -34.55 -64.04
N ASP A 1076 30.43 -35.52 -64.89
CA ASP A 1076 30.34 -35.37 -66.35
C ASP A 1076 28.89 -35.34 -66.87
N ASP A 1077 27.98 -36.11 -66.27
CA ASP A 1077 26.58 -36.26 -66.70
C ASP A 1077 25.58 -35.52 -65.80
N GLY A 1078 26.05 -34.75 -64.82
CA GLY A 1078 25.19 -34.00 -63.90
C GLY A 1078 25.97 -33.52 -62.68
N GLN A 1079 25.58 -32.38 -62.12
CA GLN A 1079 26.28 -31.76 -60.98
C GLN A 1079 25.52 -31.89 -59.67
N GLU A 1080 24.20 -32.12 -59.74
CA GLU A 1080 23.33 -32.26 -58.58
C GLU A 1080 22.82 -33.69 -58.41
N SER A 1081 22.54 -34.10 -57.17
CA SER A 1081 22.16 -35.49 -56.86
C SER A 1081 20.88 -35.93 -57.55
N ASN A 1082 19.85 -35.08 -57.61
CA ASN A 1082 18.59 -35.43 -58.26
C ASN A 1082 18.72 -35.47 -59.80
N GLU A 1083 19.54 -34.58 -60.37
CA GLU A 1083 19.86 -34.55 -61.80
C GLU A 1083 20.58 -35.85 -62.22
N LEU A 1084 21.58 -36.30 -61.45
CA LEU A 1084 22.28 -37.56 -61.70
C LEU A 1084 21.36 -38.78 -61.66
N VAL A 1085 20.45 -38.86 -60.67
CA VAL A 1085 19.46 -39.95 -60.62
C VAL A 1085 18.52 -39.89 -61.82
N GLN A 1086 18.05 -38.70 -62.22
CA GLN A 1086 17.19 -38.53 -63.40
C GLN A 1086 17.90 -38.96 -64.69
N ASN A 1087 19.17 -38.59 -64.85
CA ASN A 1087 19.94 -38.91 -66.05
C ASN A 1087 20.27 -40.42 -66.13
N ALA A 1088 20.49 -41.07 -65.00
CA ALA A 1088 20.61 -42.53 -64.92
C ALA A 1088 19.28 -43.25 -65.26
N GLU A 1089 18.14 -42.74 -64.76
CA GLU A 1089 16.80 -43.24 -65.13
C GLU A 1089 16.49 -43.03 -66.62
N ALA A 1090 16.91 -41.90 -67.21
CA ALA A 1090 16.77 -41.62 -68.63
C ALA A 1090 17.58 -42.60 -69.49
N ALA A 1091 18.84 -42.84 -69.12
CA ALA A 1091 19.69 -43.85 -69.79
C ALA A 1091 19.11 -45.26 -69.66
N LEU A 1092 18.51 -45.59 -68.51
CA LEU A 1092 17.82 -46.87 -68.29
C LEU A 1092 16.59 -47.02 -69.18
N LYS A 1093 15.82 -45.93 -69.35
CA LYS A 1093 14.66 -45.91 -70.24
C LYS A 1093 15.08 -46.14 -71.69
N GLU A 1094 16.13 -45.49 -72.15
CA GLU A 1094 16.73 -45.71 -73.47
C GLU A 1094 17.18 -47.17 -73.64
N ALA A 1095 17.78 -47.78 -72.62
CA ALA A 1095 18.25 -49.18 -72.66
C ALA A 1095 17.08 -50.17 -72.78
N LYS A 1096 15.95 -49.87 -72.14
CA LYS A 1096 14.72 -50.65 -72.30
C LYS A 1096 14.19 -50.55 -73.73
N THR A 1097 14.24 -49.37 -74.35
CA THR A 1097 13.69 -49.13 -75.70
C THR A 1097 14.60 -49.63 -76.83
N SER A 1098 15.92 -49.46 -76.71
CA SER A 1098 16.89 -49.89 -77.72
C SER A 1098 17.17 -51.39 -77.70
N GLY A 1099 16.80 -52.07 -76.61
CA GLY A 1099 17.06 -53.49 -76.42
C GLY A 1099 18.37 -53.79 -75.68
N GLU A 1100 19.26 -52.81 -75.54
CA GLU A 1100 20.53 -52.94 -74.84
C GLU A 1100 20.33 -53.27 -73.34
N GLN A 1101 21.26 -54.03 -72.75
CA GLN A 1101 21.23 -54.36 -71.31
C GLN A 1101 21.81 -53.23 -70.45
N TYR A 1102 22.64 -52.39 -71.06
CA TYR A 1102 23.37 -51.33 -70.39
C TYR A 1102 23.55 -50.11 -71.31
N LEU A 1103 23.21 -48.92 -70.82
CA LEU A 1103 23.57 -47.66 -71.48
C LEU A 1103 24.14 -46.64 -70.49
N HIS A 1104 25.19 -45.95 -70.96
CA HIS A 1104 25.71 -44.76 -70.31
C HIS A 1104 25.00 -43.53 -70.85
N HIS A 1105 24.69 -42.59 -69.96
CA HIS A 1105 24.01 -41.35 -70.31
C HIS A 1105 24.81 -40.56 -71.36
N ARG A 1106 24.07 -39.92 -72.27
CA ARG A 1106 24.57 -38.95 -73.25
C ARG A 1106 23.57 -37.81 -73.34
N ILE A 1107 24.04 -36.59 -73.53
CA ILE A 1107 23.22 -35.37 -73.47
C ILE A 1107 21.99 -35.41 -74.40
N GLU A 1108 22.08 -36.13 -75.53
CA GLU A 1108 20.97 -36.30 -76.49
C GLU A 1108 19.78 -37.12 -75.95
N MET A 1109 19.96 -37.92 -74.88
CA MET A 1109 18.96 -38.82 -74.28
C MET A 1109 17.93 -38.12 -73.38
N ASN A 1110 18.10 -36.83 -73.13
CA ASN A 1110 17.15 -36.02 -72.35
C ASN A 1110 16.13 -35.25 -73.21
N SER A 1111 16.02 -35.57 -74.51
CA SER A 1111 15.09 -34.95 -75.46
C SER A 1111 13.71 -35.60 -75.46
#